data_AF-V9FID9-F1
#
_entry.id   AF-V9FID9-F1
#
_cell.length_a   1.000
_cell.length_b   1.000
_cell.length_c   1.000
_cell.angle_alpha   90.00
_cell.angle_beta   90.00
_cell.angle_gamma   90.00
#
_symmetry.space_group_name_H-M   'P 1'
#
loop_
_entity.id
_entity.type
_entity.pdbx_description
1 polymer ?
#
loop_
_entity_poly.entity_id
_entity_poly.type
_entity_poly.pdbx_seq_one_letter_code
_entity_poly.pdbx_strand_id
1 'polypeptide(L)'
;MRFIRRIRYLHDRNIIHGGLSCDSIAIAGNGGAKLHNFGSEYLSLGRCYYHTLTAAPEVLSGLPTSFESDVYSLGLTIVQACSRSKNPWGLDHEQGARSRLLPRRPATMTDKQWHLVTRMCCYDPRDRPSASHVVRQLEIFTHEHKILQDDRMKPHKPDQKQVSHMLGEITNMCEGSRATDMMSRKVYDRLKDVFEKLTLQNDDLMTRQYHNILRYYYNRLKRTRSAGTAQASRFAVSRCVAEDTLSVHRDLDSFMDSARLSRSSEVHQWRDKWKFYRNQQQHKHLEKFKDFSSLLKDMDDPKEREEALTYLRFELSKHPMSYVTSTATDLVHIKSVLSIPPLQSAKWFIPAYEVQFDEFDEFSSGAFGSVHHGQWKRARVVVKKLRLREYEREDDMDDSYEVEPLNLANDSGGGEWKDDTQGILVFLNEVKIWITLFHPHIVQLYGACHVGQPFFVCEYAGGGQLDDYLRGHPNELWEKLYEAALGLRYLHTKRVVHGDLKCNNILVGCDGYAKLTDFGLSILDMSNSREGEEVEYETEANDKPKIGAIRWKAPEVLNGEKATMEADVYSFGMCILEATTGKYPWGIIPDLAVKYHVLKKRRIPQRPLHCSDEAYGLVEQMCFNPCERLTMDAVIDTLKTLY
;
A
#
# COMPACT_ATOMS: atom_id res chain seq x y z
N MET A 1 -10.54 -8.86 -13.25
CA MET A 1 -9.34 -8.06 -12.91
C MET A 1 -8.93 -8.11 -11.45
N ARG A 2 -9.71 -7.52 -10.53
CA ARG A 2 -9.35 -7.43 -9.08
C ARG A 2 -9.09 -8.81 -8.44
N PHE A 3 -9.89 -9.82 -8.83
CA PHE A 3 -9.71 -11.23 -8.45
C PHE A 3 -8.36 -11.83 -8.91
N ILE A 4 -8.00 -11.64 -10.18
CA ILE A 4 -6.88 -12.36 -10.83
C ILE A 4 -5.52 -11.85 -10.32
N ARG A 5 -5.47 -10.58 -9.87
CA ARG A 5 -4.30 -10.03 -9.16
C ARG A 5 -3.98 -10.76 -7.85
N ARG A 6 -4.97 -11.38 -7.19
CA ARG A 6 -4.76 -12.15 -5.94
C ARG A 6 -4.14 -13.51 -6.21
N ILE A 7 -4.48 -14.17 -7.32
CA ILE A 7 -3.85 -15.44 -7.71
C ILE A 7 -2.37 -15.24 -8.01
N ARG A 8 -2.04 -14.17 -8.74
CA ARG A 8 -0.65 -13.74 -8.93
C ARG A 8 0.06 -13.52 -7.59
N TYR A 9 -0.57 -12.82 -6.65
CA TYR A 9 -0.01 -12.56 -5.31
C TYR A 9 0.31 -13.86 -4.54
N LEU A 10 -0.54 -14.88 -4.63
CA LEU A 10 -0.30 -16.18 -4.02
C LEU A 10 0.89 -16.88 -4.70
N HIS A 11 0.90 -16.90 -6.04
CA HIS A 11 1.96 -17.56 -6.81
C HIS A 11 3.33 -16.91 -6.60
N ASP A 12 3.40 -15.57 -6.51
CA ASP A 12 4.64 -14.85 -6.20
C ASP A 12 5.20 -15.21 -4.80
N ARG A 13 4.36 -15.71 -3.88
CA ARG A 13 4.73 -16.18 -2.54
C ARG A 13 4.91 -17.69 -2.45
N ASN A 14 4.93 -18.36 -3.59
CA ASN A 14 5.00 -19.81 -3.67
C ASN A 14 3.81 -20.50 -2.95
N ILE A 15 2.65 -19.86 -2.92
CA ILE A 15 1.41 -20.40 -2.34
C ILE A 15 0.48 -20.83 -3.50
N ILE A 16 0.04 -22.08 -3.45
CA ILE A 16 -0.94 -22.66 -4.38
C ILE A 16 -2.31 -22.57 -3.72
N HIS A 17 -3.33 -22.07 -4.43
CA HIS A 17 -4.68 -22.01 -3.89
C HIS A 17 -5.31 -23.41 -3.85
N GLY A 18 -5.16 -24.17 -4.94
CA GLY A 18 -5.64 -25.54 -5.08
C GLY A 18 -7.16 -25.67 -5.21
N GLY A 19 -7.86 -24.53 -5.19
CA GLY A 19 -9.27 -24.44 -4.86
C GLY A 19 -10.14 -23.54 -5.76
N LEU A 20 -9.68 -23.14 -6.95
CA LEU A 20 -10.26 -21.99 -7.66
C LEU A 20 -11.57 -22.33 -8.41
N SER A 21 -12.63 -21.61 -8.03
CA SER A 21 -13.95 -21.62 -8.67
C SER A 21 -14.67 -20.28 -8.43
N CYS A 22 -15.82 -20.04 -9.08
CA CYS A 22 -16.65 -18.88 -8.75
C CYS A 22 -17.09 -18.84 -7.27
N ASP A 23 -17.23 -20.00 -6.61
CA ASP A 23 -17.63 -20.09 -5.20
C ASP A 23 -16.49 -19.77 -4.22
N SER A 24 -15.24 -19.72 -4.70
CA SER A 24 -14.08 -19.26 -3.91
C SER A 24 -13.91 -17.73 -3.92
N ILE A 25 -14.84 -17.00 -4.54
CA ILE A 25 -14.78 -15.56 -4.79
C ILE A 25 -15.98 -14.86 -4.13
N ALA A 26 -15.73 -14.14 -3.06
CA ALA A 26 -16.72 -13.25 -2.45
C ALA A 26 -16.62 -11.85 -3.07
N ILE A 27 -17.71 -11.32 -3.63
CA ILE A 27 -17.75 -9.96 -4.19
C ILE A 27 -18.49 -9.03 -3.19
N ALA A 28 -17.80 -8.01 -2.71
CA ALA A 28 -18.36 -6.93 -1.90
C ALA A 28 -19.18 -5.96 -2.76
N GLY A 29 -20.13 -5.25 -2.15
CA GLY A 29 -21.09 -4.36 -2.82
C GLY A 29 -20.47 -3.27 -3.71
N ASN A 30 -19.23 -2.87 -3.45
CA ASN A 30 -18.47 -1.91 -4.27
C ASN A 30 -17.61 -2.55 -5.38
N GLY A 31 -17.85 -3.82 -5.69
CA GLY A 31 -17.10 -4.61 -6.66
C GLY A 31 -15.70 -5.02 -6.20
N GLY A 32 -15.39 -4.95 -4.90
CA GLY A 32 -14.20 -5.58 -4.32
C GLY A 32 -14.35 -7.11 -4.32
N ALA A 33 -13.33 -7.87 -4.71
CA ALA A 33 -13.40 -9.34 -4.67
C ALA A 33 -12.42 -9.89 -3.63
N LYS A 34 -12.88 -10.76 -2.72
CA LYS A 34 -12.09 -11.52 -1.74
C LYS A 34 -12.01 -12.99 -2.12
N LEU A 35 -10.86 -13.61 -1.80
CA LEU A 35 -10.62 -15.04 -2.01
C LEU A 35 -10.87 -15.76 -0.67
N HIS A 36 -11.60 -16.87 -0.70
CA HIS A 36 -11.80 -17.73 0.47
C HIS A 36 -11.75 -19.21 0.05
N ASN A 37 -11.73 -20.11 1.04
CA ASN A 37 -11.69 -21.58 0.86
C ASN A 37 -10.40 -22.08 0.18
N PHE A 38 -9.29 -22.11 0.91
CA PHE A 38 -8.06 -22.80 0.48
C PHE A 38 -8.31 -24.32 0.44
N GLY A 39 -7.87 -24.99 -0.62
CA GLY A 39 -8.27 -26.36 -0.97
C GLY A 39 -7.95 -27.47 0.05
N SER A 40 -7.30 -27.17 1.17
CA SER A 40 -6.91 -28.17 2.19
C SER A 40 -7.97 -28.47 3.26
N GLU A 41 -8.99 -27.62 3.46
CA GLU A 41 -9.95 -27.80 4.56
C GLU A 41 -11.14 -28.73 4.25
N TYR A 42 -11.30 -29.18 3.00
CA TYR A 42 -12.53 -29.87 2.56
C TYR A 42 -12.35 -31.32 2.10
N LEU A 43 -11.13 -31.87 2.12
CA LEU A 43 -10.91 -33.30 1.81
C LEU A 43 -11.48 -34.25 2.89
N SER A 44 -11.89 -33.73 4.06
CA SER A 44 -12.38 -34.52 5.19
C SER A 44 -13.90 -34.73 5.24
N LEU A 45 -14.69 -34.04 4.40
CA LEU A 45 -16.15 -34.11 4.43
C LEU A 45 -16.68 -34.40 3.03
N GLY A 46 -17.03 -35.67 2.76
CA GLY A 46 -17.41 -36.25 1.47
C GLY A 46 -18.63 -35.66 0.75
N ARG A 47 -18.66 -34.35 0.50
CA ARG A 47 -19.63 -33.65 -0.35
C ARG A 47 -18.91 -32.54 -1.11
N CYS A 48 -18.41 -32.79 -2.33
CA CYS A 48 -18.06 -31.68 -3.22
C CYS A 48 -18.09 -32.05 -4.71
N TYR A 49 -19.29 -32.01 -5.30
CA TYR A 49 -19.49 -32.15 -6.76
C TYR A 49 -18.97 -30.95 -7.57
N TYR A 50 -18.66 -29.82 -6.93
CA TYR A 50 -18.35 -28.55 -7.61
C TYR A 50 -16.86 -28.35 -7.88
N HIS A 51 -15.99 -28.96 -7.08
CA HIS A 51 -14.55 -28.78 -7.21
C HIS A 51 -13.98 -29.48 -8.46
N THR A 52 -14.66 -30.51 -8.95
CA THR A 52 -14.31 -31.28 -10.13
C THR A 52 -14.54 -30.52 -11.44
N LEU A 53 -15.41 -29.49 -11.45
CA LEU A 53 -15.80 -28.78 -12.67
C LEU A 53 -14.72 -27.83 -13.20
N THR A 54 -13.92 -27.27 -12.31
CA THR A 54 -12.80 -26.36 -12.66
C THR A 54 -11.43 -27.02 -12.47
N ALA A 55 -11.36 -28.22 -11.90
CA ALA A 55 -10.09 -28.91 -11.64
C ALA A 55 -9.31 -29.20 -12.92
N ALA A 56 -7.98 -29.08 -12.82
CA ALA A 56 -7.08 -29.41 -13.93
C ALA A 56 -7.02 -30.93 -14.19
N PRO A 57 -6.78 -31.38 -15.44
CA PRO A 57 -6.76 -32.81 -15.80
C PRO A 57 -5.77 -33.64 -14.96
N GLU A 58 -4.60 -33.07 -14.65
CA GLU A 58 -3.59 -33.72 -13.81
C GLU A 58 -4.07 -33.90 -12.37
N VAL A 59 -4.81 -32.93 -11.83
CA VAL A 59 -5.37 -33.00 -10.46
C VAL A 59 -6.51 -34.02 -10.41
N LEU A 60 -7.34 -34.07 -11.44
CA LEU A 60 -8.38 -35.11 -11.61
C LEU A 60 -7.80 -36.53 -11.77
N SER A 61 -6.53 -36.63 -12.17
CA SER A 61 -5.79 -37.88 -12.29
C SER A 61 -5.05 -38.26 -10.99
N GLY A 62 -5.21 -37.49 -9.92
CA GLY A 62 -4.63 -37.76 -8.60
C GLY A 62 -3.28 -37.11 -8.34
N LEU A 63 -2.78 -36.23 -9.23
CA LEU A 63 -1.56 -35.46 -8.97
C LEU A 63 -1.84 -34.28 -8.03
N PRO A 64 -0.84 -33.84 -7.23
CA PRO A 64 -1.02 -32.71 -6.33
C PRO A 64 -1.28 -31.41 -7.10
N THR A 65 -1.98 -30.48 -6.46
CA THR A 65 -2.19 -29.14 -7.00
C THR A 65 -0.86 -28.42 -7.22
N SER A 66 -0.74 -27.70 -8.33
CA SER A 66 0.41 -26.89 -8.74
C SER A 66 -0.01 -25.46 -9.14
N PHE A 67 0.95 -24.57 -9.36
CA PHE A 67 0.68 -23.22 -9.91
C PHE A 67 -0.01 -23.30 -11.27
N GLU A 68 0.39 -24.27 -12.09
CA GLU A 68 -0.18 -24.53 -13.42
C GLU A 68 -1.62 -25.03 -13.30
N SER A 69 -1.94 -25.82 -12.27
CA SER A 69 -3.31 -26.29 -12.00
C SER A 69 -4.23 -25.15 -11.54
N ASP A 70 -3.72 -24.18 -10.78
CA ASP A 70 -4.44 -22.95 -10.42
C ASP A 70 -4.74 -22.11 -11.67
N VAL A 71 -3.79 -21.99 -12.60
CA VAL A 71 -4.00 -21.23 -13.86
C VAL A 71 -5.09 -21.88 -14.72
N TYR A 72 -5.09 -23.22 -14.83
CA TYR A 72 -6.13 -23.94 -15.54
C TYR A 72 -7.51 -23.71 -14.90
N SER A 73 -7.58 -23.89 -13.57
CA SER A 73 -8.81 -23.70 -12.81
C SER A 73 -9.33 -22.27 -12.91
N LEU A 74 -8.42 -21.30 -12.93
CA LEU A 74 -8.73 -19.91 -13.17
C LEU A 74 -9.34 -19.68 -14.57
N GLY A 75 -8.81 -20.34 -15.59
CA GLY A 75 -9.32 -20.25 -16.96
C GLY A 75 -10.77 -20.70 -17.04
N LEU A 76 -11.08 -21.87 -16.47
CA LEU A 76 -12.45 -22.38 -16.39
C LEU A 76 -13.37 -21.53 -15.51
N THR A 77 -12.85 -20.95 -14.43
CA THR A 77 -13.59 -19.99 -13.58
C THR A 77 -14.01 -18.75 -14.38
N ILE A 78 -13.14 -18.26 -15.27
CA ILE A 78 -13.48 -17.13 -16.16
C ILE A 78 -14.60 -17.55 -17.14
N VAL A 79 -14.53 -18.76 -17.71
CA VAL A 79 -15.59 -19.29 -18.59
C VAL A 79 -16.92 -19.39 -17.84
N GLN A 80 -16.89 -19.92 -16.60
CA GLN A 80 -18.05 -20.04 -15.74
C GLN A 80 -18.68 -18.66 -15.48
N ALA A 81 -17.87 -17.67 -15.10
CA ALA A 81 -18.32 -16.30 -14.84
C ALA A 81 -18.92 -15.62 -16.08
N CYS A 82 -18.32 -15.79 -17.26
CA CYS A 82 -18.79 -15.20 -18.51
C CYS A 82 -20.03 -15.90 -19.09
N SER A 83 -20.17 -17.20 -18.86
CA SER A 83 -21.32 -17.99 -19.37
C SER A 83 -22.57 -17.82 -18.51
N ARG A 84 -22.46 -17.25 -17.30
CA ARG A 84 -23.51 -17.24 -16.26
C ARG A 84 -24.06 -18.65 -15.96
N SER A 85 -23.27 -19.69 -16.24
CA SER A 85 -23.62 -21.09 -16.03
C SER A 85 -22.88 -21.61 -14.81
N LYS A 86 -23.55 -22.43 -13.99
CA LYS A 86 -22.89 -23.15 -12.89
C LYS A 86 -21.90 -24.21 -13.39
N ASN A 87 -22.09 -24.73 -14.60
CA ASN A 87 -21.22 -25.73 -15.22
C ASN A 87 -20.61 -25.18 -16.54
N PRO A 88 -19.29 -24.97 -16.62
CA PRO A 88 -18.64 -24.50 -17.85
C PRO A 88 -18.66 -25.54 -18.99
N TRP A 89 -18.84 -26.84 -18.69
CA TRP A 89 -18.80 -27.94 -19.66
C TRP A 89 -20.17 -28.33 -20.24
N GLY A 90 -21.28 -27.88 -19.64
CA GLY A 90 -22.63 -28.28 -20.05
C GLY A 90 -23.17 -29.49 -19.28
N LEU A 91 -23.77 -30.48 -19.97
CA LEU A 91 -24.39 -31.65 -19.32
C LEU A 91 -23.40 -32.79 -19.01
N ASP A 92 -22.25 -32.84 -19.69
CA ASP A 92 -21.27 -33.94 -19.58
C ASP A 92 -19.86 -33.42 -19.25
N HIS A 93 -19.56 -33.31 -17.94
CA HIS A 93 -18.35 -32.65 -17.43
C HIS A 93 -17.17 -33.58 -17.16
N GLU A 94 -17.41 -34.82 -16.70
CA GLU A 94 -16.32 -35.77 -16.40
C GLU A 94 -15.60 -36.22 -17.68
N GLN A 95 -16.33 -36.39 -18.77
CA GLN A 95 -15.76 -36.78 -20.06
C GLN A 95 -15.08 -35.57 -20.74
N GLY A 96 -15.65 -34.36 -20.57
CA GLY A 96 -15.07 -33.10 -21.04
C GLY A 96 -13.71 -32.78 -20.42
N ALA A 97 -13.62 -32.74 -19.08
CA ALA A 97 -12.40 -32.35 -18.37
C ALA A 97 -11.24 -33.37 -18.52
N ARG A 98 -11.56 -34.66 -18.74
CA ARG A 98 -10.56 -35.70 -19.03
C ARG A 98 -10.18 -35.80 -20.51
N SER A 99 -10.99 -35.21 -21.40
CA SER A 99 -10.68 -35.12 -22.83
C SER A 99 -9.81 -33.89 -23.12
N ARG A 100 -9.05 -33.89 -24.22
CA ARG A 100 -8.29 -32.70 -24.69
C ARG A 100 -9.20 -31.57 -25.22
N LEU A 101 -10.47 -31.56 -24.86
CA LEU A 101 -11.47 -30.61 -25.34
C LEU A 101 -11.56 -29.42 -24.38
N LEU A 102 -11.93 -28.26 -24.94
CA LEU A 102 -12.25 -27.06 -24.19
C LEU A 102 -13.77 -26.84 -24.18
N PRO A 103 -14.34 -26.20 -23.15
CA PRO A 103 -15.73 -25.81 -23.14
C PRO A 103 -16.06 -24.86 -24.31
N ARG A 104 -17.34 -24.72 -24.65
CA ARG A 104 -17.77 -23.80 -25.72
C ARG A 104 -17.44 -22.36 -25.33
N ARG A 105 -16.96 -21.58 -26.31
CA ARG A 105 -16.67 -20.15 -26.12
C ARG A 105 -17.95 -19.40 -25.72
N PRO A 106 -17.95 -18.65 -24.59
CA PRO A 106 -19.07 -17.78 -24.23
C PRO A 106 -19.26 -16.67 -25.28
N ALA A 107 -20.51 -16.36 -25.62
CA ALA A 107 -20.84 -15.33 -26.62
C ALA A 107 -20.35 -13.92 -26.22
N THR A 108 -20.16 -13.67 -24.92
CA THR A 108 -19.69 -12.38 -24.38
C THR A 108 -18.18 -12.18 -24.50
N MET A 109 -17.42 -13.17 -24.98
CA MET A 109 -15.96 -13.09 -25.08
C MET A 109 -15.50 -12.75 -26.50
N THR A 110 -14.51 -11.87 -26.60
CA THR A 110 -13.81 -11.59 -27.86
C THR A 110 -12.84 -12.72 -28.22
N ASP A 111 -12.38 -12.75 -29.49
CA ASP A 111 -11.39 -13.72 -29.96
C ASP A 111 -10.09 -13.67 -29.13
N LYS A 112 -9.62 -12.46 -28.78
CA LYS A 112 -8.42 -12.26 -27.96
C LYS A 112 -8.61 -12.79 -26.52
N GLN A 113 -9.77 -12.53 -25.92
CA GLN A 113 -10.09 -13.01 -24.57
C GLN A 113 -10.20 -14.53 -24.54
N TRP A 114 -10.84 -15.11 -25.55
CA TRP A 114 -10.93 -16.56 -25.70
C TRP A 114 -9.57 -17.20 -25.92
N HIS A 115 -8.71 -16.59 -26.74
CA HIS A 115 -7.35 -17.07 -26.96
C HIS A 115 -6.56 -17.17 -25.63
N LEU A 116 -6.66 -16.16 -24.76
CA LEU A 116 -6.06 -16.23 -23.43
C LEU A 116 -6.58 -17.42 -22.61
N VAL A 117 -7.91 -17.63 -22.59
CA VAL A 117 -8.52 -18.77 -21.90
C VAL A 117 -8.03 -20.10 -22.45
N THR A 118 -7.96 -20.25 -23.78
CA THR A 118 -7.47 -21.50 -24.40
C THR A 118 -6.03 -21.81 -23.98
N ARG A 119 -5.17 -20.78 -23.85
CA ARG A 119 -3.80 -20.94 -23.34
C ARG A 119 -3.75 -21.29 -21.86
N MET A 120 -4.62 -20.70 -21.05
CA MET A 120 -4.73 -21.03 -19.62
C MET A 120 -5.16 -22.49 -19.41
N CYS A 121 -6.04 -22.98 -20.28
CA CYS A 121 -6.59 -24.33 -20.24
C CYS A 121 -5.85 -25.34 -21.15
N CYS A 122 -4.57 -25.11 -21.47
CA CYS A 122 -3.75 -26.09 -22.18
C CYS A 122 -3.70 -27.42 -21.40
N TYR A 123 -3.77 -28.55 -22.12
CA TYR A 123 -3.75 -29.88 -21.50
C TYR A 123 -2.43 -30.15 -20.78
N ASP A 124 -1.28 -29.88 -21.43
CA ASP A 124 0.04 -29.95 -20.78
C ASP A 124 0.23 -28.76 -19.83
N PRO A 125 0.49 -28.99 -18.53
CA PRO A 125 0.73 -27.92 -17.56
C PRO A 125 1.87 -26.97 -17.95
N ARG A 126 2.90 -27.47 -18.64
CA ARG A 126 4.11 -26.69 -18.98
C ARG A 126 3.86 -25.61 -20.02
N ASP A 127 2.82 -25.76 -20.82
CA ASP A 127 2.44 -24.82 -21.88
C ASP A 127 1.53 -23.68 -21.37
N ARG A 128 1.08 -23.77 -20.11
CA ARG A 128 0.19 -22.77 -19.52
C ARG A 128 0.96 -21.49 -19.16
N PRO A 129 0.37 -20.31 -19.36
CA PRO A 129 0.98 -19.05 -18.96
C PRO A 129 1.06 -18.91 -17.43
N SER A 130 2.05 -18.17 -16.92
CA SER A 130 2.06 -17.81 -15.49
C SER A 130 0.87 -16.92 -15.10
N ALA A 131 0.43 -16.96 -13.84
CA ALA A 131 -0.59 -16.04 -13.34
C ALA A 131 -0.23 -14.56 -13.56
N SER A 132 1.07 -14.22 -13.52
CA SER A 132 1.58 -12.88 -13.86
C SER A 132 1.29 -12.47 -15.30
N HIS A 133 1.49 -13.40 -16.26
CA HIS A 133 1.16 -13.17 -17.66
C HIS A 133 -0.36 -13.00 -17.86
N VAL A 134 -1.16 -13.84 -17.21
CA VAL A 134 -2.63 -13.76 -17.27
C VAL A 134 -3.12 -12.41 -16.76
N VAL A 135 -2.63 -11.94 -15.60
CA VAL A 135 -2.99 -10.61 -15.07
C VAL A 135 -2.70 -9.52 -16.08
N ARG A 136 -1.50 -9.53 -16.67
CA ARG A 136 -1.07 -8.51 -17.65
C ARG A 136 -1.96 -8.46 -18.89
N GLN A 137 -2.29 -9.62 -19.46
CA GLN A 137 -3.15 -9.69 -20.64
C GLN A 137 -4.54 -9.13 -20.35
N LEU A 138 -5.08 -9.41 -19.16
CA LEU A 138 -6.36 -8.85 -18.75
C LEU A 138 -6.28 -7.34 -18.44
N GLU A 139 -5.14 -6.84 -17.95
CA GLU A 139 -4.88 -5.40 -17.80
C GLU A 139 -4.95 -4.68 -19.15
N ILE A 140 -4.36 -5.29 -20.18
CA ILE A 140 -4.42 -4.79 -21.57
C ILE A 140 -5.88 -4.73 -22.03
N PHE A 141 -6.66 -5.79 -21.88
CA PHE A 141 -8.06 -5.80 -22.28
C PHE A 141 -8.89 -4.71 -21.57
N THR A 142 -8.62 -4.45 -20.28
CA THR A 142 -9.32 -3.37 -19.56
C THR A 142 -8.89 -1.97 -19.99
N HIS A 143 -7.62 -1.77 -20.36
CA HIS A 143 -7.17 -0.47 -20.87
C HIS A 143 -7.70 -0.22 -22.29
N GLU A 144 -7.69 -1.23 -23.17
CA GLU A 144 -8.30 -1.14 -24.50
C GLU A 144 -9.79 -0.74 -24.40
N HIS A 145 -10.53 -1.33 -23.45
CA HIS A 145 -11.94 -1.01 -23.23
C HIS A 145 -12.17 0.41 -22.69
N LYS A 146 -11.32 0.92 -21.80
CA LYS A 146 -11.43 2.30 -21.27
C LYS A 146 -11.11 3.35 -22.34
N ILE A 147 -10.11 3.09 -23.18
CA ILE A 147 -9.72 3.99 -24.28
C ILE A 147 -10.84 4.11 -25.33
N LEU A 148 -11.65 3.07 -25.52
CA LEU A 148 -12.80 3.09 -26.44
C LEU A 148 -14.00 3.88 -25.89
N GLN A 149 -14.03 4.21 -24.59
CA GLN A 149 -15.18 4.85 -23.93
C GLN A 149 -14.98 6.34 -23.61
N ASP A 150 -13.76 6.87 -23.70
CA ASP A 150 -13.46 8.27 -23.40
C ASP A 150 -12.54 8.91 -24.45
N ASP A 151 -13.11 9.75 -25.30
CA ASP A 151 -12.40 10.41 -26.41
C ASP A 151 -11.38 11.46 -25.94
N ARG A 152 -11.47 11.91 -24.67
CA ARG A 152 -10.55 12.88 -24.03
C ARG A 152 -9.34 12.22 -23.37
N MET A 153 -9.34 10.91 -23.18
CA MET A 153 -8.25 10.12 -22.59
C MET A 153 -7.37 9.41 -23.63
N LYS A 154 -7.26 9.90 -24.86
CA LYS A 154 -6.24 9.40 -25.79
C LYS A 154 -4.86 9.84 -25.26
N PRO A 155 -4.04 8.94 -24.70
CA PRO A 155 -2.72 9.33 -24.22
C PRO A 155 -1.90 9.84 -25.40
N HIS A 156 -1.04 10.83 -25.13
CA HIS A 156 -0.01 11.28 -26.05
C HIS A 156 0.72 10.04 -26.59
N LYS A 157 0.74 9.84 -27.91
CA LYS A 157 1.35 8.66 -28.51
C LYS A 157 2.86 8.77 -28.33
N PRO A 158 3.54 7.92 -27.55
CA PRO A 158 4.99 7.94 -27.53
C PRO A 158 5.49 7.58 -28.93
N ASP A 159 6.25 8.49 -29.53
CA ASP A 159 6.91 8.22 -30.81
C ASP A 159 8.15 7.34 -30.59
N GLN A 160 8.70 6.78 -31.67
CA GLN A 160 9.91 5.95 -31.59
C GLN A 160 11.11 6.73 -31.02
N LYS A 161 11.15 8.07 -31.12
CA LYS A 161 12.23 8.90 -30.58
C LYS A 161 12.20 8.92 -29.05
N GLN A 162 11.02 9.03 -28.43
CA GLN A 162 10.87 8.98 -26.98
C GLN A 162 11.29 7.61 -26.41
N VAL A 163 10.94 6.52 -27.11
CA VAL A 163 11.38 5.18 -26.73
C VAL A 163 12.90 5.03 -26.86
N SER A 164 13.49 5.54 -27.94
CA SER A 164 14.94 5.54 -28.16
C SER A 164 15.69 6.37 -27.11
N HIS A 165 15.14 7.53 -26.72
CA HIS A 165 15.72 8.38 -25.68
C HIS A 165 15.78 7.65 -24.34
N MET A 166 14.65 7.08 -23.91
CA MET A 166 14.56 6.34 -22.65
C MET A 166 15.47 5.11 -22.63
N LEU A 167 15.63 4.41 -23.77
CA LEU A 167 16.62 3.35 -23.91
C LEU A 167 18.05 3.88 -23.70
N GLY A 168 18.39 5.02 -24.31
CA GLY A 168 19.69 5.68 -24.11
C GLY A 168 19.96 6.06 -22.65
N GLU A 169 18.95 6.56 -21.93
CA GLU A 169 19.08 6.82 -20.49
C GLU A 169 19.33 5.52 -19.70
N ILE A 170 18.62 4.44 -20.02
CA ILE A 170 18.85 3.12 -19.40
C ILE A 170 20.27 2.63 -19.68
N THR A 171 20.79 2.82 -20.88
CA THR A 171 22.18 2.51 -21.26
C THR A 171 23.14 3.23 -20.33
N ASN A 172 23.01 4.56 -20.20
CA ASN A 172 23.86 5.37 -19.34
C ASN A 172 23.78 4.91 -17.88
N MET A 173 22.59 4.53 -17.41
CA MET A 173 22.41 3.99 -16.06
C MET A 173 23.09 2.63 -15.86
N CYS A 174 23.13 1.79 -16.90
CA CYS A 174 23.73 0.45 -16.84
C CYS A 174 25.24 0.47 -17.05
N GLU A 175 25.76 1.38 -17.88
CA GLU A 175 27.19 1.47 -18.25
C GLU A 175 28.00 2.37 -17.31
N GLY A 176 27.40 3.46 -16.79
CA GLY A 176 28.07 4.43 -15.92
C GLY A 176 28.31 3.95 -14.48
N SER A 177 27.91 2.73 -14.13
CA SER A 177 28.07 2.17 -12.79
C SER A 177 28.93 0.91 -12.85
N ARG A 178 30.12 0.96 -12.22
CA ARG A 178 30.95 -0.24 -11.93
C ARG A 178 30.19 -1.29 -11.09
N ALA A 179 29.00 -0.94 -10.60
CA ALA A 179 28.17 -1.68 -9.69
C ALA A 179 26.82 -2.14 -10.28
N THR A 180 26.54 -1.93 -11.58
CA THR A 180 25.28 -2.43 -12.15
C THR A 180 25.27 -3.95 -12.11
N ASP A 181 24.25 -4.51 -11.46
CA ASP A 181 24.05 -5.94 -11.37
C ASP A 181 24.04 -6.57 -12.77
N MET A 182 24.83 -7.63 -12.95
CA MET A 182 25.00 -8.32 -14.24
C MET A 182 23.64 -8.76 -14.83
N MET A 183 22.68 -9.08 -13.96
CA MET A 183 21.35 -9.53 -14.37
C MET A 183 20.53 -8.38 -14.97
N SER A 184 20.62 -7.17 -14.42
CA SER A 184 20.03 -5.95 -15.01
C SER A 184 20.58 -5.68 -16.41
N ARG A 185 21.88 -5.87 -16.63
CA ARG A 185 22.47 -5.71 -17.97
C ARG A 185 21.88 -6.70 -18.98
N LYS A 186 21.58 -7.94 -18.57
CA LYS A 186 20.92 -8.95 -19.43
C LYS A 186 19.48 -8.61 -19.79
N VAL A 187 18.75 -7.89 -18.94
CA VAL A 187 17.44 -7.34 -19.31
C VAL A 187 17.59 -6.24 -20.35
N TYR A 188 18.57 -5.34 -20.18
CA TYR A 188 18.83 -4.28 -21.14
C TYR A 188 19.20 -4.81 -22.53
N ASP A 189 20.09 -5.80 -22.61
CA ASP A 189 20.47 -6.45 -23.89
C ASP A 189 19.23 -6.94 -24.66
N ARG A 190 18.24 -7.47 -23.94
CA ARG A 190 16.96 -7.90 -24.52
C ARG A 190 16.05 -6.76 -24.91
N LEU A 191 15.94 -5.72 -24.09
CA LEU A 191 15.16 -4.53 -24.40
C LEU A 191 15.63 -3.92 -25.72
N LYS A 192 16.95 -3.79 -25.89
CA LYS A 192 17.57 -3.28 -27.12
C LYS A 192 17.20 -4.13 -28.34
N ASP A 193 17.40 -5.44 -28.29
CA ASP A 193 17.06 -6.34 -29.40
C ASP A 193 15.55 -6.29 -29.74
N VAL A 194 14.67 -6.27 -28.73
CA VAL A 194 13.22 -6.15 -28.95
C VAL A 194 12.88 -4.83 -29.65
N PHE A 195 13.48 -3.72 -29.24
CA PHE A 195 13.24 -2.42 -29.86
C PHE A 195 13.72 -2.36 -31.31
N GLU A 196 14.89 -2.93 -31.62
CA GLU A 196 15.40 -3.03 -32.99
C GLU A 196 14.43 -3.81 -33.88
N LYS A 197 13.94 -4.96 -33.42
CA LYS A 197 12.95 -5.77 -34.16
C LYS A 197 11.60 -5.06 -34.32
N LEU A 198 11.18 -4.30 -33.32
CA LEU A 198 9.93 -3.54 -33.33
C LEU A 198 9.98 -2.39 -34.33
N THR A 199 11.12 -1.69 -34.39
CA THR A 199 11.34 -0.57 -35.32
C THR A 199 11.21 -1.04 -36.77
N LEU A 200 11.62 -2.27 -37.07
CA LEU A 200 11.47 -2.88 -38.39
C LEU A 200 10.01 -3.19 -38.78
N GLN A 201 9.14 -3.47 -37.81
CA GLN A 201 7.72 -3.78 -38.06
C GLN A 201 6.84 -2.54 -38.24
N ASN A 202 7.28 -1.39 -37.74
CA ASN A 202 6.55 -0.12 -37.78
C ASN A 202 5.11 -0.20 -37.20
N ASP A 203 4.94 -0.90 -36.07
CA ASP A 203 3.66 -1.06 -35.37
C ASP A 203 3.54 -0.09 -34.18
N ASP A 204 2.72 0.94 -34.35
CA ASP A 204 2.45 1.98 -33.34
C ASP A 204 1.84 1.42 -32.05
N LEU A 205 0.95 0.43 -32.13
CA LEU A 205 0.26 -0.11 -30.96
C LEU A 205 1.25 -0.93 -30.11
N MET A 206 2.05 -1.75 -30.77
CA MET A 206 3.08 -2.53 -30.09
C MET A 206 4.20 -1.64 -29.52
N THR A 207 4.51 -0.52 -30.18
CA THR A 207 5.43 0.51 -29.65
C THR A 207 4.95 1.09 -28.32
N ARG A 208 3.64 1.34 -28.16
CA ARG A 208 3.10 1.79 -26.87
C ARG A 208 3.17 0.72 -25.79
N GLN A 209 2.85 -0.52 -26.14
CA GLN A 209 2.92 -1.63 -25.17
C GLN A 209 4.36 -1.86 -24.71
N TYR A 210 5.33 -1.79 -25.63
CA TYR A 210 6.75 -1.84 -25.33
C TYR A 210 7.20 -0.68 -24.44
N HIS A 211 6.80 0.55 -24.75
CA HIS A 211 7.11 1.74 -23.94
C HIS A 211 6.69 1.58 -22.48
N ASN A 212 5.56 0.93 -22.20
CA ASN A 212 5.14 0.66 -20.82
C ASN A 212 6.08 -0.30 -20.07
N ILE A 213 6.60 -1.33 -20.74
CA ILE A 213 7.60 -2.24 -20.16
C ILE A 213 8.91 -1.49 -19.91
N LEU A 214 9.32 -0.65 -20.88
CA LEU A 214 10.52 0.15 -20.80
C LEU A 214 10.46 1.14 -19.63
N ARG A 215 9.36 1.90 -19.52
CA ARG A 215 9.12 2.85 -18.43
C ARG A 215 9.09 2.18 -17.07
N TYR A 216 8.49 0.99 -16.96
CA TYR A 216 8.53 0.19 -15.73
C TYR A 216 9.98 -0.13 -15.32
N TYR A 217 10.79 -0.59 -16.27
CA TYR A 217 12.19 -0.93 -16.00
C TYR A 217 13.05 0.31 -15.69
N TYR A 218 12.85 1.42 -16.40
CA TYR A 218 13.51 2.70 -16.16
C TYR A 218 13.26 3.21 -14.73
N ASN A 219 11.98 3.32 -14.33
CA ASN A 219 11.60 3.82 -13.01
C ASN A 219 12.19 2.98 -11.90
N ARG A 220 12.28 1.67 -12.11
CA ARG A 220 12.91 0.75 -11.18
C ARG A 220 14.42 0.98 -11.05
N LEU A 221 15.14 1.11 -12.16
CA LEU A 221 16.58 1.40 -12.12
C LEU A 221 16.85 2.72 -11.39
N LYS A 222 16.03 3.74 -11.63
CA LYS A 222 16.10 5.04 -10.95
C LYS A 222 15.94 4.89 -9.43
N ARG A 223 15.01 4.05 -8.95
CA ARG A 223 14.82 3.74 -7.51
C ARG A 223 16.01 3.02 -6.90
N THR A 224 16.57 2.02 -7.58
CA THR A 224 17.74 1.29 -7.06
C THR A 224 18.99 2.18 -7.00
N ARG A 225 19.12 3.19 -7.88
CA ARG A 225 20.23 4.16 -7.83
C ARG A 225 20.06 5.24 -6.76
N SER A 226 18.83 5.56 -6.37
CA SER A 226 18.54 6.57 -5.33
C SER A 226 18.65 6.01 -3.90
N ALA A 227 18.66 4.68 -3.72
CA ALA A 227 18.80 4.00 -2.43
C ALA A 227 20.23 4.05 -1.82
N GLY A 228 20.94 5.18 -1.96
CA GLY A 228 22.30 5.39 -1.46
C GLY A 228 23.39 4.82 -2.36
N THR A 229 24.53 5.52 -2.40
CA THR A 229 25.74 5.10 -3.14
C THR A 229 26.47 3.96 -2.41
N ALA A 230 26.25 3.85 -1.09
CA ALA A 230 26.87 2.89 -0.21
C ALA A 230 26.69 1.44 -0.67
N GLN A 231 27.72 0.63 -0.41
CA GLN A 231 27.73 -0.77 -0.81
C GLN A 231 26.61 -1.57 -0.11
N ALA A 232 26.48 -1.43 1.21
CA ALA A 232 25.50 -2.16 2.02
C ALA A 232 24.04 -1.99 1.56
N SER A 233 23.62 -0.76 1.22
CA SER A 233 22.26 -0.45 0.76
C SER A 233 21.92 -1.18 -0.55
N ARG A 234 22.88 -1.29 -1.47
CA ARG A 234 22.73 -2.05 -2.72
C ARG A 234 22.56 -3.55 -2.50
N PHE A 235 23.23 -4.12 -1.49
CA PHE A 235 23.04 -5.52 -1.13
C PHE A 235 21.63 -5.73 -0.55
N ALA A 236 21.17 -4.85 0.34
CA ALA A 236 19.85 -4.97 0.93
C ALA A 236 18.71 -5.03 -0.10
N VAL A 237 18.81 -4.35 -1.24
CA VAL A 237 17.76 -4.39 -2.27
C VAL A 237 17.94 -5.51 -3.30
N SER A 238 18.98 -6.34 -3.19
CA SER A 238 19.35 -7.29 -4.25
C SER A 238 18.28 -8.34 -4.55
N ARG A 239 17.53 -8.82 -3.55
CA ARG A 239 16.39 -9.72 -3.79
C ARG A 239 15.34 -9.06 -4.68
N CYS A 240 14.91 -7.84 -4.36
CA CYS A 240 13.98 -7.07 -5.18
C CYS A 240 14.55 -6.86 -6.59
N VAL A 241 15.87 -6.61 -6.69
CA VAL A 241 16.57 -6.52 -7.98
C VAL A 241 16.52 -7.85 -8.74
N ALA A 242 16.66 -9.01 -8.12
CA ALA A 242 16.46 -10.27 -8.81
C ALA A 242 14.99 -10.46 -9.26
N GLU A 243 14.04 -10.19 -8.38
CA GLU A 243 12.61 -10.45 -8.64
C GLU A 243 12.06 -9.63 -9.80
N ASP A 244 12.26 -8.30 -9.85
CA ASP A 244 11.70 -7.58 -11.00
C ASP A 244 12.51 -7.80 -12.28
N THR A 245 13.81 -8.14 -12.21
CA THR A 245 14.57 -8.52 -13.41
C THR A 245 13.95 -9.78 -14.04
N LEU A 246 13.59 -10.76 -13.20
CA LEU A 246 12.84 -11.94 -13.63
C LEU A 246 11.47 -11.57 -14.21
N SER A 247 10.76 -10.64 -13.57
CA SER A 247 9.47 -10.15 -14.06
C SER A 247 9.61 -9.53 -15.44
N VAL A 248 10.54 -8.60 -15.65
CA VAL A 248 10.74 -7.92 -16.94
C VAL A 248 11.14 -8.92 -18.03
N HIS A 249 11.93 -9.95 -17.70
CA HIS A 249 12.20 -11.01 -18.66
C HIS A 249 10.95 -11.76 -19.14
N ARG A 250 10.04 -12.11 -18.22
CA ARG A 250 8.76 -12.76 -18.55
C ARG A 250 7.82 -11.83 -19.32
N ASP A 251 7.90 -10.54 -19.01
CA ASP A 251 7.12 -9.49 -19.65
C ASP A 251 7.53 -9.29 -21.09
N LEU A 252 8.83 -9.31 -21.37
CA LEU A 252 9.38 -9.29 -22.72
C LEU A 252 9.03 -10.55 -23.50
N ASP A 253 9.08 -11.73 -22.87
CA ASP A 253 8.59 -12.96 -23.52
C ASP A 253 7.13 -12.78 -23.95
N SER A 254 6.26 -12.40 -23.02
CA SER A 254 4.84 -12.14 -23.27
C SER A 254 4.60 -11.15 -24.42
N PHE A 255 5.36 -10.06 -24.40
CA PHE A 255 5.25 -9.00 -25.40
C PHE A 255 5.67 -9.52 -26.77
N MET A 256 6.81 -10.19 -26.88
CA MET A 256 7.30 -10.75 -28.13
C MET A 256 6.32 -11.77 -28.73
N ASP A 257 5.67 -12.61 -27.92
CA ASP A 257 4.62 -13.51 -28.41
C ASP A 257 3.44 -12.72 -29.00
N SER A 258 3.04 -11.65 -28.33
CA SER A 258 1.90 -10.81 -28.73
C SER A 258 2.20 -10.01 -30.01
N ALA A 259 3.42 -9.51 -30.14
CA ALA A 259 3.95 -8.77 -31.30
C ALA A 259 4.49 -9.70 -32.41
N ARG A 260 4.42 -11.03 -32.23
CA ARG A 260 4.95 -12.04 -33.17
C ARG A 260 6.43 -11.82 -33.54
N LEU A 261 7.24 -11.42 -32.56
CA LEU A 261 8.68 -11.19 -32.72
C LEU A 261 9.47 -12.49 -32.52
N SER A 262 10.48 -12.72 -33.37
CA SER A 262 11.37 -13.87 -33.25
C SER A 262 12.25 -13.80 -32.00
N ARG A 263 12.42 -14.94 -31.31
CA ARG A 263 13.36 -15.14 -30.19
C ARG A 263 14.67 -15.84 -30.59
N SER A 264 15.05 -15.79 -31.87
CA SER A 264 16.25 -16.48 -32.37
C SER A 264 17.56 -15.96 -31.78
N SER A 265 17.63 -14.69 -31.39
CA SER A 265 18.83 -14.09 -30.79
C SER A 265 19.15 -14.74 -29.43
N GLU A 266 20.44 -14.98 -29.15
CA GLU A 266 20.90 -15.64 -27.92
C GLU A 266 20.45 -14.90 -26.63
N VAL A 267 20.27 -13.58 -26.71
CA VAL A 267 19.80 -12.75 -25.59
C VAL A 267 18.43 -13.18 -25.05
N HIS A 268 17.59 -13.88 -25.84
CA HIS A 268 16.29 -14.38 -25.39
C HIS A 268 16.35 -15.77 -24.74
N GLN A 269 17.50 -16.45 -24.73
CA GLN A 269 17.70 -17.73 -24.05
C GLN A 269 18.04 -17.53 -22.55
N TRP A 270 17.27 -16.67 -21.89
CA TRP A 270 17.56 -16.21 -20.54
C TRP A 270 17.16 -17.22 -19.45
N ARG A 271 16.21 -18.12 -19.74
CA ARG A 271 15.61 -19.04 -18.75
C ARG A 271 16.64 -20.02 -18.19
N ASP A 272 17.43 -20.63 -19.07
CA ASP A 272 18.45 -21.60 -18.68
C ASP A 272 19.63 -20.90 -17.98
N LYS A 273 19.93 -19.66 -18.38
CA LYS A 273 21.00 -18.84 -17.81
C LYS A 273 20.62 -18.18 -16.48
N TRP A 274 19.32 -18.01 -16.19
CA TRP A 274 18.83 -17.30 -15.00
C TRP A 274 19.35 -17.91 -13.70
N LYS A 275 19.23 -19.23 -13.55
CA LYS A 275 19.70 -19.94 -12.34
C LYS A 275 21.20 -19.76 -12.16
N PHE A 276 21.97 -19.84 -13.24
CA PHE A 276 23.40 -19.63 -13.22
C PHE A 276 23.76 -18.21 -12.73
N TYR A 277 23.13 -17.18 -13.31
CA TYR A 277 23.37 -15.80 -12.89
C TYR A 277 22.95 -15.52 -11.44
N ARG A 278 21.84 -16.11 -10.99
CA ARG A 278 21.42 -16.01 -9.59
C ARG A 278 22.41 -16.64 -8.61
N ASN A 279 22.90 -17.83 -8.94
CA ASN A 279 23.89 -18.51 -8.11
C ASN A 279 25.20 -17.71 -8.05
N GLN A 280 25.63 -17.14 -9.17
CA GLN A 280 26.83 -16.30 -9.21
C GLN A 280 26.67 -15.03 -8.36
N GLN A 281 25.50 -14.40 -8.37
CA GLN A 281 25.19 -13.23 -7.53
C GLN A 281 25.21 -13.60 -6.04
N GLN A 282 24.52 -14.68 -5.64
CA GLN A 282 24.52 -15.18 -4.26
C GLN A 282 25.94 -15.50 -3.77
N HIS A 283 26.77 -16.13 -4.60
CA HIS A 283 28.16 -16.42 -4.24
C HIS A 283 28.99 -15.13 -4.02
N LYS A 284 28.82 -14.12 -4.88
CA LYS A 284 29.46 -12.81 -4.67
C LYS A 284 29.01 -12.14 -3.37
N HIS A 285 27.74 -12.29 -3.00
CA HIS A 285 27.25 -11.77 -1.72
C HIS A 285 27.88 -12.49 -0.52
N LEU A 286 27.98 -13.82 -0.58
CA LEU A 286 28.64 -14.62 0.46
C LEU A 286 30.09 -14.18 0.70
N GLU A 287 30.87 -13.98 -0.36
CA GLU A 287 32.24 -13.49 -0.23
C GLU A 287 32.31 -12.11 0.45
N LYS A 288 31.32 -11.25 0.18
CA LYS A 288 31.21 -9.93 0.83
C LYS A 288 30.76 -10.02 2.30
N PHE A 289 29.94 -10.98 2.66
CA PHE A 289 29.55 -11.21 4.05
C PHE A 289 30.69 -11.78 4.91
N LYS A 290 31.69 -12.44 4.31
CA LYS A 290 32.90 -12.90 5.02
C LYS A 290 33.75 -11.73 5.52
N ASP A 291 33.77 -10.62 4.80
CA ASP A 291 34.42 -9.35 5.20
C ASP A 291 33.36 -8.26 5.39
N PHE A 292 32.49 -8.46 6.38
CA PHE A 292 31.41 -7.53 6.69
C PHE A 292 31.92 -6.12 7.05
N SER A 293 33.12 -6.04 7.64
CA SER A 293 33.78 -4.76 7.92
C SER A 293 34.01 -3.97 6.62
N SER A 294 34.47 -4.63 5.55
CA SER A 294 34.60 -3.98 4.23
C SER A 294 33.29 -3.49 3.64
N LEU A 295 32.17 -4.14 3.93
CA LEU A 295 30.86 -3.76 3.40
C LEU A 295 30.38 -2.39 3.93
N LEU A 296 30.87 -2.00 5.11
CA LEU A 296 30.53 -0.76 5.80
C LEU A 296 31.61 0.32 5.66
N LYS A 297 32.74 0.03 5.00
CA LYS A 297 33.88 0.98 4.87
C LYS A 297 33.51 2.27 4.13
N ASP A 298 32.56 2.19 3.20
CA ASP A 298 32.13 3.33 2.38
C ASP A 298 30.95 4.11 3.01
N MET A 299 30.70 3.95 4.31
CA MET A 299 29.54 4.52 5.02
C MET A 299 29.99 5.40 6.18
N ASP A 300 30.38 6.64 5.89
CA ASP A 300 30.85 7.58 6.91
C ASP A 300 29.70 8.17 7.73
N ASP A 301 28.50 8.30 7.14
CA ASP A 301 27.30 8.77 7.83
C ASP A 301 26.72 7.68 8.76
N PRO A 302 26.61 7.94 10.08
CA PRO A 302 25.96 7.03 11.02
C PRO A 302 24.50 6.72 10.68
N LYS A 303 23.73 7.69 10.13
CA LYS A 303 22.31 7.50 9.79
C LYS A 303 22.17 6.56 8.58
N GLU A 304 22.92 6.80 7.51
CA GLU A 304 22.98 5.89 6.35
C GLU A 304 23.43 4.48 6.77
N ARG A 305 24.45 4.39 7.64
CA ARG A 305 24.96 3.11 8.18
C ARG A 305 23.88 2.34 8.93
N GLU A 306 23.11 3.02 9.78
CA GLU A 306 22.00 2.40 10.52
C GLU A 306 20.90 1.90 9.58
N GLU A 307 20.53 2.69 8.57
CA GLU A 307 19.52 2.31 7.57
C GLU A 307 19.93 1.04 6.81
N ALA A 308 21.13 1.02 6.23
CA ALA A 308 21.58 -0.11 5.44
C ALA A 308 21.71 -1.39 6.28
N LEU A 309 22.21 -1.28 7.51
CA LEU A 309 22.28 -2.40 8.45
C LEU A 309 20.89 -2.94 8.79
N THR A 310 19.93 -2.06 9.04
CA THR A 310 18.55 -2.44 9.36
C THR A 310 17.89 -3.16 8.19
N TYR A 311 18.09 -2.67 6.97
CA TYR A 311 17.59 -3.33 5.77
C TYR A 311 18.25 -4.69 5.50
N LEU A 312 19.58 -4.79 5.63
CA LEU A 312 20.30 -6.06 5.49
C LEU A 312 19.81 -7.10 6.52
N ARG A 313 19.59 -6.68 7.77
CA ARG A 313 19.04 -7.55 8.81
C ARG A 313 17.64 -8.04 8.46
N PHE A 314 16.77 -7.16 7.97
CA PHE A 314 15.44 -7.56 7.50
C PHE A 314 15.54 -8.65 6.44
N GLU A 315 16.34 -8.43 5.40
CA GLU A 315 16.50 -9.40 4.29
C GLU A 315 17.10 -10.72 4.73
N LEU A 316 18.17 -10.70 5.52
CA LEU A 316 18.81 -11.94 5.99
C LEU A 316 17.90 -12.74 6.94
N SER A 317 17.00 -12.07 7.67
CA SER A 317 16.04 -12.73 8.57
C SER A 317 14.81 -13.28 7.84
N LYS A 318 14.27 -12.54 6.86
CA LYS A 318 13.02 -12.89 6.15
C LYS A 318 13.27 -13.68 4.87
N HIS A 319 14.39 -13.44 4.21
CA HIS A 319 14.72 -13.95 2.89
C HIS A 319 16.17 -14.48 2.78
N PRO A 320 16.66 -15.30 3.73
CA PRO A 320 18.06 -15.76 3.72
C PRO A 320 18.44 -16.46 2.41
N MET A 321 17.53 -17.27 1.86
CA MET A 321 17.72 -18.00 0.60
C MET A 321 17.88 -17.10 -0.63
N SER A 322 17.49 -15.83 -0.54
CA SER A 322 17.74 -14.85 -1.60
C SER A 322 19.18 -14.34 -1.62
N TYR A 323 19.95 -14.63 -0.57
CA TYR A 323 21.33 -14.16 -0.42
C TYR A 323 22.35 -15.29 -0.41
N VAL A 324 21.94 -16.50 -0.02
CA VAL A 324 22.85 -17.65 0.11
C VAL A 324 22.35 -18.88 -0.64
N THR A 325 23.27 -19.80 -0.95
CA THR A 325 23.01 -21.03 -1.71
C THR A 325 22.64 -22.23 -0.85
N SER A 326 22.46 -22.04 0.47
CA SER A 326 21.96 -22.99 1.48
C SER A 326 22.94 -24.00 2.07
N THR A 327 24.24 -23.75 2.01
CA THR A 327 25.23 -24.60 2.69
C THR A 327 25.23 -24.33 4.20
N ALA A 328 25.64 -25.32 5.01
CA ALA A 328 25.72 -25.18 6.47
C ALA A 328 26.67 -24.02 6.89
N THR A 329 27.72 -23.77 6.11
CA THR A 329 28.66 -22.65 6.28
C THR A 329 28.02 -21.29 6.04
N ASP A 330 27.07 -21.18 5.10
CA ASP A 330 26.38 -19.92 4.80
C ASP A 330 25.52 -19.45 5.98
N LEU A 331 24.89 -20.39 6.68
CA LEU A 331 24.06 -20.12 7.85
C LEU A 331 24.87 -19.61 9.04
N VAL A 332 26.15 -20.00 9.16
CA VAL A 332 27.04 -19.50 10.22
C VAL A 332 27.37 -18.02 9.99
N HIS A 333 27.70 -17.64 8.75
CA HIS A 333 27.99 -16.24 8.42
C HIS A 333 26.76 -15.33 8.53
N ILE A 334 25.57 -15.82 8.14
CA ILE A 334 24.32 -15.09 8.38
C ILE A 334 24.10 -14.91 9.89
N LYS A 335 24.29 -15.97 10.68
CA LYS A 335 24.14 -15.89 12.14
C LYS A 335 25.12 -14.91 12.77
N SER A 336 26.37 -14.84 12.34
CA SER A 336 27.32 -13.86 12.88
C SER A 336 26.89 -12.43 12.60
N VAL A 337 26.36 -12.14 11.40
CA VAL A 337 25.81 -10.81 11.06
C VAL A 337 24.55 -10.48 11.87
N LEU A 338 23.67 -11.46 12.08
CA LEU A 338 22.46 -11.31 12.90
C LEU A 338 22.73 -11.24 14.41
N SER A 339 23.93 -11.64 14.86
CA SER A 339 24.31 -11.65 16.29
C SER A 339 24.88 -10.33 16.77
N ILE A 340 25.14 -9.36 15.88
CA ILE A 340 25.63 -8.03 16.23
C ILE A 340 24.50 -7.27 16.95
N PRO A 341 24.64 -6.95 18.25
CA PRO A 341 23.65 -6.16 18.97
C PRO A 341 23.56 -4.73 18.41
N PRO A 342 22.40 -4.06 18.49
CA PRO A 342 21.16 -4.54 19.07
C PRO A 342 20.16 -5.08 18.02
N LEU A 343 19.31 -6.00 18.48
CA LEU A 343 17.95 -6.32 18.02
C LEU A 343 17.67 -7.19 16.77
N GLN A 344 16.75 -8.13 16.97
CA GLN A 344 15.83 -8.66 15.97
C GLN A 344 15.08 -7.51 15.27
N SER A 345 15.00 -7.54 13.93
CA SER A 345 14.08 -6.68 13.19
C SER A 345 12.66 -6.88 13.70
N ALA A 346 12.02 -5.79 14.12
CA ALA A 346 10.68 -5.85 14.66
C ALA A 346 9.72 -6.42 13.61
N LYS A 347 8.75 -7.26 14.03
CA LYS A 347 7.83 -7.92 13.09
C LYS A 347 7.02 -6.93 12.22
N TRP A 348 6.85 -5.70 12.69
CA TRP A 348 6.14 -4.61 12.03
C TRP A 348 7.00 -3.81 11.04
N PHE A 349 8.31 -4.04 11.00
CA PHE A 349 9.21 -3.25 10.17
C PHE A 349 8.96 -3.51 8.68
N ILE A 350 8.78 -2.43 7.91
CA ILE A 350 8.66 -2.45 6.46
C ILE A 350 9.74 -1.54 5.88
N PRO A 351 10.73 -2.07 5.14
CA PRO A 351 11.74 -1.25 4.47
C PRO A 351 11.13 -0.28 3.45
N ALA A 352 11.73 0.90 3.28
CA ALA A 352 11.28 1.90 2.29
C ALA A 352 11.18 1.32 0.88
N TYR A 353 12.16 0.52 0.45
CA TYR A 353 12.18 -0.07 -0.89
C TYR A 353 11.07 -1.11 -1.16
N GLU A 354 10.39 -1.62 -0.13
CA GLU A 354 9.23 -2.52 -0.28
C GLU A 354 7.95 -1.76 -0.64
N VAL A 355 7.93 -0.44 -0.40
CA VAL A 355 6.75 0.41 -0.58
C VAL A 355 6.95 1.30 -1.79
N GLN A 356 6.01 1.25 -2.72
CA GLN A 356 6.02 2.06 -3.93
C GLN A 356 5.01 3.18 -3.80
N PHE A 357 5.46 4.41 -3.69
CA PHE A 357 4.59 5.59 -3.69
C PHE A 357 5.30 6.73 -4.41
N ASP A 358 4.53 7.69 -4.89
CA ASP A 358 5.05 8.93 -5.47
C ASP A 358 5.11 9.98 -4.35
N GLU A 359 6.28 10.59 -4.17
CA GLU A 359 6.48 11.58 -3.13
C GLU A 359 5.72 12.88 -3.41
N PHE A 360 5.37 13.12 -4.68
CA PHE A 360 4.59 14.28 -5.11
C PHE A 360 3.07 14.01 -5.15
N ASP A 361 2.63 12.76 -4.97
CA ASP A 361 1.21 12.37 -4.89
C ASP A 361 0.69 12.49 -3.45
N GLU A 362 1.07 13.60 -2.78
CA GLU A 362 0.50 14.00 -1.51
C GLU A 362 -0.95 14.41 -1.73
N PHE A 363 -1.88 13.75 -1.05
CA PHE A 363 -3.31 14.11 -1.12
C PHE A 363 -3.82 14.72 0.19
N SER A 364 -3.01 14.69 1.25
CA SER A 364 -3.32 15.31 2.53
C SER A 364 -2.04 15.62 3.28
N SER A 365 -2.00 16.76 3.95
CA SER A 365 -0.98 17.11 4.95
C SER A 365 -1.62 17.65 6.21
N GLY A 366 -0.89 17.50 7.32
CA GLY A 366 -1.23 18.09 8.60
C GLY A 366 0.01 18.35 9.43
N ALA A 367 -0.20 18.74 10.69
CA ALA A 367 0.88 19.04 11.65
C ALA A 367 1.90 17.89 11.81
N PHE A 368 1.48 16.64 11.55
CA PHE A 368 2.30 15.44 11.73
C PHE A 368 3.05 15.00 10.47
N GLY A 369 2.70 15.56 9.31
CA GLY A 369 3.40 15.31 8.06
C GLY A 369 2.47 15.14 6.87
N SER A 370 2.88 14.30 5.91
CA SER A 370 2.23 14.16 4.61
C SER A 370 1.70 12.75 4.39
N VAL A 371 0.62 12.66 3.62
CA VAL A 371 -0.10 11.41 3.34
C VAL A 371 -0.13 11.17 1.84
N HIS A 372 0.34 10.00 1.44
CA HIS A 372 0.53 9.62 0.04
C HIS A 372 -0.19 8.31 -0.28
N HIS A 373 -0.63 8.17 -1.52
CA HIS A 373 -1.05 6.86 -2.04
C HIS A 373 0.16 5.98 -2.31
N GLY A 374 0.10 4.73 -1.86
CA GLY A 374 1.17 3.77 -2.08
C GLY A 374 0.69 2.41 -2.54
N GLN A 375 1.67 1.58 -2.87
CA GLN A 375 1.51 0.15 -3.08
C GLN A 375 2.55 -0.60 -2.25
N TRP A 376 2.07 -1.53 -1.44
CA TRP A 376 2.92 -2.48 -0.73
C TRP A 376 2.45 -3.89 -1.06
N LYS A 377 3.37 -4.76 -1.47
CA LYS A 377 3.04 -6.12 -1.95
C LYS A 377 1.93 -6.13 -3.02
N ARG A 378 1.87 -5.09 -3.87
CA ARG A 378 0.87 -4.87 -4.94
C ARG A 378 -0.56 -4.60 -4.44
N ALA A 379 -0.77 -4.40 -3.14
CA ALA A 379 -2.00 -3.88 -2.57
C ALA A 379 -1.91 -2.36 -2.46
N ARG A 380 -3.02 -1.64 -2.70
CA ARG A 380 -3.08 -0.21 -2.41
C ARG A 380 -2.98 -0.01 -0.90
N VAL A 381 -2.15 0.93 -0.50
CA VAL A 381 -1.91 1.32 0.89
C VAL A 381 -1.87 2.84 0.99
N VAL A 382 -1.94 3.35 2.21
CA VAL A 382 -1.64 4.74 2.51
C VAL A 382 -0.28 4.79 3.21
N VAL A 383 0.55 5.73 2.78
CA VAL A 383 1.85 6.01 3.37
C VAL A 383 1.77 7.35 4.10
N LYS A 384 1.95 7.34 5.42
CA LYS A 384 1.98 8.56 6.24
C LYS A 384 3.42 8.87 6.62
N LYS A 385 4.01 9.90 6.02
CA LYS A 385 5.37 10.37 6.33
C LYS A 385 5.32 11.29 7.53
N LEU A 386 6.27 11.11 8.46
CA LEU A 386 6.46 12.01 9.58
C LEU A 386 7.29 13.21 9.14
N ARG A 387 6.83 14.44 9.35
CA ARG A 387 7.69 15.63 9.19
C ARG A 387 8.68 15.68 10.36
N LEU A 388 9.94 15.41 10.08
CA LEU A 388 11.05 15.76 10.98
C LEU A 388 11.49 17.19 10.62
N ARG A 389 11.82 18.02 11.61
CA ARG A 389 12.41 19.34 11.32
C ARG A 389 13.77 19.09 10.67
N GLU A 390 13.87 19.29 9.37
CA GLU A 390 15.17 19.41 8.74
C GLU A 390 15.77 20.73 9.21
N TYR A 391 16.94 20.66 9.84
CA TYR A 391 17.78 21.85 10.00
C TYR A 391 18.09 22.30 8.58
N GLU A 392 17.54 23.44 8.17
CA GLU A 392 17.86 24.05 6.88
C GLU A 392 19.39 24.09 6.79
N ARG A 393 19.95 23.47 5.75
CA ARG A 393 21.36 23.68 5.42
C ARG A 393 21.51 25.17 5.15
N GLU A 394 22.36 25.84 5.92
CA GLU A 394 22.79 27.22 5.74
C GLU A 394 23.55 27.40 4.40
N ASP A 395 22.88 27.14 3.27
CA ASP A 395 23.46 27.34 1.93
C ASP A 395 22.85 28.56 1.21
N ASP A 396 21.89 29.28 1.83
CA ASP A 396 21.28 30.51 1.27
C ASP A 396 21.31 31.70 2.27
N MET A 397 22.49 32.04 2.81
CA MET A 397 22.69 33.34 3.45
C MET A 397 23.18 34.36 2.41
N ASP A 398 22.26 35.22 1.98
CA ASP A 398 22.54 36.45 1.26
C ASP A 398 23.39 37.39 2.14
N ASP A 399 24.40 37.96 1.49
CA ASP A 399 25.54 38.65 2.06
C ASP A 399 25.16 40.12 2.31
N SER A 400 24.40 40.39 3.37
CA SER A 400 24.37 41.72 4.00
C SER A 400 23.59 41.70 5.30
N TYR A 401 24.28 41.89 6.42
CA TYR A 401 23.91 42.81 7.50
C TYR A 401 24.92 42.59 8.65
N GLU A 402 25.86 43.51 8.77
CA GLU A 402 26.75 43.62 9.92
C GLU A 402 25.93 43.90 11.18
N VAL A 403 26.11 43.08 12.22
CA VAL A 403 25.82 43.48 13.60
C VAL A 403 27.02 43.08 14.48
N GLU A 404 27.52 44.08 15.20
CA GLU A 404 28.72 44.06 16.04
C GLU A 404 28.71 43.02 17.19
N PRO A 405 29.89 42.58 17.65
CA PRO A 405 30.01 41.53 18.66
C PRO A 405 29.81 42.07 20.07
N LEU A 406 28.90 41.45 20.84
CA LEU A 406 28.83 41.63 22.29
C LEU A 406 29.32 40.37 23.01
N ASN A 407 30.28 40.62 23.89
CA ASN A 407 31.20 39.69 24.52
C ASN A 407 30.54 38.51 25.27
N LEU A 408 31.17 37.36 25.04
CA LEU A 408 31.23 36.19 25.90
C LEU A 408 31.74 36.53 27.30
N ALA A 409 31.01 36.12 28.34
CA ALA A 409 31.59 35.50 29.54
C ALA A 409 30.50 34.78 30.35
N ASN A 410 30.75 33.49 30.60
CA ASN A 410 30.12 32.59 31.59
C ASN A 410 28.67 32.19 31.23
N ASP A 411 28.36 30.96 30.84
CA ASP A 411 28.50 29.79 31.68
C ASP A 411 28.28 28.51 30.85
N SER A 412 28.93 27.48 31.33
CA SER A 412 29.17 26.16 30.80
C SER A 412 27.99 25.22 30.97
N GLY A 413 27.62 24.53 29.88
CA GLY A 413 27.20 23.13 29.94
C GLY A 413 25.79 22.80 29.44
N GLY A 414 25.73 22.05 28.33
CA GLY A 414 24.59 21.19 27.99
C GLY A 414 24.10 21.33 26.55
N GLY A 415 24.80 20.71 25.61
CA GLY A 415 24.44 20.71 24.19
C GLY A 415 23.02 20.21 23.91
N GLU A 416 22.32 20.95 23.07
CA GLU A 416 21.02 20.61 22.51
C GLU A 416 21.13 19.42 21.54
N TRP A 417 20.63 18.25 21.97
CA TRP A 417 20.41 17.05 21.14
C TRP A 417 18.98 16.52 21.31
N LYS A 418 17.97 17.41 21.41
CA LYS A 418 16.65 17.02 21.94
C LYS A 418 15.50 16.86 20.94
N ASP A 419 15.57 17.35 19.70
CA ASP A 419 14.37 17.38 18.82
C ASP A 419 14.16 16.09 18.00
N ASP A 420 15.16 15.63 17.22
CA ASP A 420 15.04 14.42 16.38
C ASP A 420 14.76 13.14 17.17
N THR A 421 15.45 12.94 18.31
CA THR A 421 15.30 11.74 19.15
C THR A 421 13.89 11.65 19.74
N GLN A 422 13.30 12.79 20.10
CA GLN A 422 11.96 12.82 20.67
C GLN A 422 10.90 12.47 19.61
N GLY A 423 11.02 12.98 18.39
CA GLY A 423 10.14 12.63 17.27
C GLY A 423 10.15 11.13 16.96
N ILE A 424 11.34 10.52 16.91
CA ILE A 424 11.51 9.07 16.66
C ILE A 424 10.93 8.23 17.81
N LEU A 425 11.13 8.64 19.07
CA LEU A 425 10.56 7.91 20.21
C LEU A 425 9.04 7.91 20.19
N VAL A 426 8.43 9.03 19.81
CA VAL A 426 6.97 9.10 19.68
C VAL A 426 6.48 8.24 18.52
N PHE A 427 7.14 8.31 17.37
CA PHE A 427 6.86 7.43 16.24
C PHE A 427 6.87 5.94 16.63
N LEU A 428 7.91 5.49 17.33
CA LEU A 428 8.03 4.09 17.77
C LEU A 428 6.94 3.71 18.79
N ASN A 429 6.57 4.64 19.68
CA ASN A 429 5.48 4.43 20.62
C ASN A 429 4.13 4.28 19.89
N GLU A 430 3.88 5.11 18.88
CA GLU A 430 2.68 5.05 18.05
C GLU A 430 2.60 3.72 17.29
N VAL A 431 3.70 3.29 16.64
CA VAL A 431 3.77 1.98 15.98
C VAL A 431 3.42 0.86 16.96
N LYS A 432 3.99 0.91 18.18
CA LYS A 432 3.78 -0.11 19.21
C LYS A 432 2.31 -0.21 19.64
N ILE A 433 1.59 0.91 19.72
CA ILE A 433 0.16 0.93 20.05
C ILE A 433 -0.65 0.48 18.84
N TRP A 434 -0.51 1.19 17.70
CA TRP A 434 -1.36 1.02 16.52
C TRP A 434 -1.26 -0.38 15.92
N ILE A 435 -0.06 -0.99 15.87
CA ILE A 435 0.09 -2.35 15.32
C ILE A 435 -0.67 -3.42 16.11
N THR A 436 -1.04 -3.15 17.37
CA THR A 436 -1.78 -4.10 18.22
C THR A 436 -3.30 -3.96 18.09
N LEU A 437 -3.78 -2.96 17.36
CA LEU A 437 -5.19 -2.70 17.17
C LEU A 437 -5.69 -3.44 15.92
N PHE A 438 -6.65 -4.35 16.13
CA PHE A 438 -7.27 -5.16 15.08
C PHE A 438 -8.78 -5.13 15.26
N HIS A 439 -9.45 -4.28 14.47
CA HIS A 439 -10.90 -4.13 14.54
C HIS A 439 -11.45 -3.62 13.20
N PRO A 440 -12.65 -4.06 12.74
CA PRO A 440 -13.21 -3.63 11.46
C PRO A 440 -13.37 -2.12 11.30
N HIS A 441 -13.60 -1.41 12.41
CA HIS A 441 -13.83 0.04 12.48
C HIS A 441 -12.60 0.85 12.92
N ILE A 442 -11.39 0.29 12.75
CA ILE A 442 -10.11 0.97 12.96
C ILE A 442 -9.27 0.79 11.70
N VAL A 443 -8.65 1.87 11.21
CA VAL A 443 -7.72 1.77 10.08
C VAL A 443 -6.54 0.88 10.48
N GLN A 444 -6.34 -0.21 9.75
CA GLN A 444 -5.30 -1.18 10.10
C GLN A 444 -3.90 -0.67 9.75
N LEU A 445 -2.98 -0.66 10.73
CA LEU A 445 -1.55 -0.52 10.46
C LEU A 445 -0.99 -1.86 9.95
N TYR A 446 -0.26 -1.82 8.84
CA TYR A 446 0.45 -2.99 8.31
C TYR A 446 1.91 -3.03 8.78
N GLY A 447 2.51 -1.85 8.98
CA GLY A 447 3.87 -1.73 9.47
C GLY A 447 4.41 -0.32 9.30
N ALA A 448 5.70 -0.15 9.55
CA ALA A 448 6.34 1.16 9.57
C ALA A 448 7.85 1.08 9.28
N CYS A 449 8.43 2.18 8.83
CA CYS A 449 9.87 2.36 8.69
C CYS A 449 10.33 3.47 9.64
N HIS A 450 11.32 3.18 10.49
CA HIS A 450 11.88 4.13 11.46
C HIS A 450 13.27 4.63 11.07
N VAL A 451 13.91 4.00 10.07
CA VAL A 451 15.21 4.40 9.53
C VAL A 451 15.03 5.24 8.27
N GLY A 452 16.00 6.11 7.99
CA GLY A 452 15.86 7.11 6.92
C GLY A 452 14.73 8.09 7.25
N GLN A 453 13.88 8.39 6.26
CA GLN A 453 12.65 9.14 6.45
C GLN A 453 11.56 8.26 7.11
N PRO A 454 11.13 8.53 8.35
CA PRO A 454 10.12 7.68 9.00
C PRO A 454 8.75 7.78 8.34
N PHE A 455 8.08 6.63 8.22
CA PHE A 455 6.71 6.56 7.68
C PHE A 455 5.93 5.34 8.19
N PHE A 456 4.61 5.45 8.17
CA PHE A 456 3.66 4.37 8.43
C PHE A 456 3.08 3.82 7.12
N VAL A 457 2.76 2.52 7.08
CA VAL A 457 2.04 1.87 5.99
C VAL A 457 0.74 1.30 6.54
N CYS A 458 -0.39 1.83 6.09
CA CYS A 458 -1.70 1.45 6.61
C CYS A 458 -2.73 1.19 5.50
N GLU A 459 -3.90 0.70 5.93
CA GLU A 459 -5.05 0.41 5.08
C GLU A 459 -5.46 1.62 4.22
N TYR A 460 -5.76 1.37 2.95
CA TYR A 460 -6.35 2.36 2.06
C TYR A 460 -7.88 2.39 2.19
N ALA A 461 -8.41 3.47 2.78
CA ALA A 461 -9.83 3.73 2.92
C ALA A 461 -10.37 4.45 1.67
N GLY A 462 -10.85 3.67 0.70
CA GLY A 462 -11.22 4.18 -0.62
C GLY A 462 -12.51 4.99 -0.68
N GLY A 463 -13.29 5.04 0.40
CA GLY A 463 -14.47 5.91 0.54
C GLY A 463 -14.12 7.32 1.01
N GLY A 464 -12.87 7.59 1.41
CA GLY A 464 -12.41 8.90 1.83
C GLY A 464 -12.89 9.27 3.24
N GLN A 465 -12.85 10.58 3.55
CA GLN A 465 -13.29 11.15 4.82
C GLN A 465 -14.81 11.08 4.95
N LEU A 466 -15.31 10.91 6.17
CA LEU A 466 -16.73 10.69 6.44
C LEU A 466 -17.58 11.90 6.03
N ASP A 467 -17.11 13.12 6.29
CA ASP A 467 -17.87 14.33 6.01
C ASP A 467 -18.06 14.56 4.50
N ASP A 468 -17.09 14.18 3.67
CA ASP A 468 -17.20 14.18 2.22
C ASP A 468 -18.05 13.02 1.71
N TYR A 469 -17.85 11.82 2.27
CA TYR A 469 -18.59 10.61 1.89
C TYR A 469 -20.11 10.79 2.05
N LEU A 470 -20.54 11.35 3.18
CA LEU A 470 -21.95 11.54 3.52
C LEU A 470 -22.65 12.59 2.64
N ARG A 471 -21.92 13.48 1.95
CA ARG A 471 -22.53 14.37 0.95
C ARG A 471 -23.13 13.58 -0.21
N GLY A 472 -22.50 12.48 -0.60
CA GLY A 472 -22.99 11.57 -1.63
C GLY A 472 -23.91 10.46 -1.10
N HIS A 473 -23.85 10.17 0.21
CA HIS A 473 -24.54 9.03 0.82
C HIS A 473 -25.28 9.44 2.12
N PRO A 474 -26.18 10.44 2.08
CA PRO A 474 -26.82 10.96 3.30
C PRO A 474 -27.67 9.92 4.03
N ASN A 475 -28.17 8.91 3.32
CA ASN A 475 -28.97 7.82 3.89
C ASN A 475 -28.16 6.84 4.76
N GLU A 476 -26.82 6.87 4.67
CA GLU A 476 -25.93 6.00 5.45
C GLU A 476 -25.43 6.67 6.74
N LEU A 477 -25.89 7.88 7.06
CA LEU A 477 -25.43 8.70 8.18
C LEU A 477 -25.37 7.93 9.52
N TRP A 478 -26.50 7.39 9.97
CA TRP A 478 -26.59 6.73 11.26
C TRP A 478 -25.82 5.40 11.30
N GLU A 479 -25.80 4.67 10.19
CA GLU A 479 -24.97 3.47 10.03
C GLU A 479 -23.48 3.80 10.25
N LYS A 480 -22.95 4.82 9.56
CA LYS A 480 -21.53 5.18 9.68
C LYS A 480 -21.17 5.74 11.04
N LEU A 481 -22.07 6.51 11.68
CA LEU A 481 -21.87 6.97 13.06
C LEU A 481 -21.89 5.79 14.04
N TYR A 482 -22.81 4.85 13.90
CA TYR A 482 -22.83 3.62 14.71
C TYR A 482 -21.52 2.83 14.56
N GLU A 483 -21.05 2.63 13.33
CA GLU A 483 -19.79 1.96 13.04
C GLU A 483 -18.57 2.67 13.64
N ALA A 484 -18.50 4.00 13.52
CA ALA A 484 -17.45 4.80 14.15
C ALA A 484 -17.48 4.67 15.69
N ALA A 485 -18.68 4.64 16.29
CA ALA A 485 -18.85 4.44 17.73
C ALA A 485 -18.33 3.05 18.18
N LEU A 486 -18.56 2.00 17.39
CA LEU A 486 -17.98 0.66 17.64
C LEU A 486 -16.45 0.71 17.64
N GLY A 487 -15.84 1.48 16.72
CA GLY A 487 -14.41 1.74 16.69
C GLY A 487 -13.92 2.44 17.95
N LEU A 488 -14.62 3.49 18.38
CA LEU A 488 -14.22 4.28 19.55
C LEU A 488 -14.31 3.47 20.85
N ARG A 489 -15.39 2.70 21.04
CA ARG A 489 -15.50 1.77 22.17
C ARG A 489 -14.35 0.76 22.19
N TYR A 490 -13.96 0.23 21.04
CA TYR A 490 -12.82 -0.68 20.95
C TYR A 490 -11.51 -0.02 21.42
N LEU A 491 -11.23 1.22 21.00
CA LEU A 491 -10.08 1.98 21.48
C LEU A 491 -10.11 2.16 23.01
N HIS A 492 -11.25 2.57 23.56
CA HIS A 492 -11.42 2.76 25.01
C HIS A 492 -11.24 1.45 25.79
N THR A 493 -11.72 0.32 25.27
CA THR A 493 -11.49 -1.01 25.85
C THR A 493 -10.01 -1.38 25.88
N LYS A 494 -9.23 -0.90 24.90
CA LYS A 494 -7.77 -1.02 24.85
C LYS A 494 -7.03 0.07 25.64
N ARG A 495 -7.75 0.94 26.35
CA ARG A 495 -7.23 2.10 27.09
C ARG A 495 -6.47 3.08 26.20
N VAL A 496 -6.91 3.21 24.95
CA VAL A 496 -6.39 4.18 23.98
C VAL A 496 -7.39 5.33 23.90
N VAL A 497 -6.93 6.54 24.21
CA VAL A 497 -7.66 7.79 23.99
C VAL A 497 -7.38 8.25 22.55
N HIS A 498 -8.41 8.63 21.81
CA HIS A 498 -8.26 9.14 20.45
C HIS A 498 -7.61 10.52 20.45
N GLY A 499 -8.17 11.48 21.20
CA GLY A 499 -7.59 12.79 21.50
C GLY A 499 -7.73 13.87 20.42
N ASP A 500 -7.98 13.50 19.17
CA ASP A 500 -8.27 14.42 18.05
C ASP A 500 -9.43 13.91 17.16
N LEU A 501 -10.57 13.59 17.76
CA LEU A 501 -11.70 13.00 17.02
C LEU A 501 -12.55 14.09 16.34
N LYS A 502 -12.70 13.97 15.02
CA LYS A 502 -13.44 14.86 14.10
C LYS A 502 -13.80 14.07 12.83
N CYS A 503 -14.79 14.48 12.02
CA CYS A 503 -15.26 13.64 10.91
C CYS A 503 -14.18 13.36 9.84
N ASN A 504 -13.20 14.24 9.64
CA ASN A 504 -12.08 13.98 8.73
C ASN A 504 -11.10 12.90 9.25
N ASN A 505 -11.12 12.58 10.54
CA ASN A 505 -10.41 11.46 11.16
C ASN A 505 -11.27 10.18 11.26
N ILE A 506 -12.45 10.18 10.61
CA ILE A 506 -13.28 9.00 10.38
C ILE A 506 -13.31 8.74 8.88
N LEU A 507 -12.81 7.59 8.43
CA LEU A 507 -12.72 7.24 7.03
C LEU A 507 -13.70 6.13 6.67
N VAL A 508 -14.15 6.07 5.42
CA VAL A 508 -14.92 4.93 4.90
C VAL A 508 -14.01 3.98 4.14
N GLY A 509 -13.92 2.74 4.62
CA GLY A 509 -13.06 1.71 4.09
C GLY A 509 -13.47 1.23 2.69
N CYS A 510 -12.55 0.52 2.01
CA CYS A 510 -12.89 -0.21 0.78
C CYS A 510 -13.87 -1.38 1.02
N ASP A 511 -14.24 -1.67 2.26
CA ASP A 511 -15.25 -2.63 2.66
C ASP A 511 -16.62 -1.97 2.94
N GLY A 512 -16.69 -0.63 2.89
CA GLY A 512 -17.89 0.14 3.18
C GLY A 512 -18.05 0.53 4.66
N TYR A 513 -17.17 0.06 5.55
CA TYR A 513 -17.25 0.36 6.97
C TYR A 513 -16.58 1.69 7.34
N ALA A 514 -17.18 2.46 8.25
CA ALA A 514 -16.52 3.59 8.90
C ALA A 514 -15.38 3.09 9.81
N LYS A 515 -14.24 3.78 9.77
CA LYS A 515 -13.00 3.42 10.43
C LYS A 515 -12.32 4.64 11.03
N LEU A 516 -11.94 4.57 12.30
CA LEU A 516 -11.16 5.64 12.94
C LEU A 516 -9.70 5.59 12.50
N THR A 517 -9.09 6.77 12.31
CA THR A 517 -7.67 6.98 11.99
C THR A 517 -7.10 8.07 12.90
N ASP A 518 -5.77 8.22 12.93
CA ASP A 518 -5.10 9.37 13.54
C ASP A 518 -5.35 9.52 15.07
N PHE A 519 -5.59 8.38 15.73
CA PHE A 519 -5.68 8.26 17.18
C PHE A 519 -4.30 8.25 17.84
N GLY A 520 -4.22 8.78 19.07
CA GLY A 520 -2.97 8.79 19.84
C GLY A 520 -1.98 9.90 19.46
N LEU A 521 -2.32 10.74 18.49
CA LEU A 521 -1.52 11.88 18.03
C LEU A 521 -1.61 13.11 18.97
N SER A 522 -2.54 13.12 19.92
CA SER A 522 -2.69 14.23 20.89
C SER A 522 -1.53 14.35 21.88
N ILE A 523 -0.62 13.37 21.95
CA ILE A 523 0.59 13.44 22.79
C ILE A 523 1.63 14.41 22.17
N LEU A 524 1.63 14.56 20.84
CA LEU A 524 2.57 15.41 20.11
C LEU A 524 2.16 16.90 20.07
N ASP A 525 0.86 17.17 20.13
CA ASP A 525 0.31 18.53 20.02
C ASP A 525 0.63 19.42 21.25
N MET A 526 1.16 18.80 22.32
CA MET A 526 1.49 19.48 23.58
C MET A 526 2.81 20.26 23.53
N SER A 527 3.67 20.07 22.51
CA SER A 527 4.98 20.75 22.44
C SER A 527 5.08 21.88 21.42
N ASN A 528 4.13 22.04 20.50
CA ASN A 528 4.28 22.96 19.36
C ASN A 528 3.02 23.77 18.95
N SER A 529 1.92 23.74 19.70
CA SER A 529 0.84 24.71 19.50
C SER A 529 1.33 26.11 19.94
N ARG A 530 2.10 26.80 19.09
CA ARG A 530 2.28 28.25 19.20
C ARG A 530 0.88 28.86 19.10
N GLU A 531 0.51 29.63 20.11
CA GLU A 531 -0.71 30.43 20.10
C GLU A 531 -0.65 31.42 18.94
N GLY A 532 -1.32 31.11 17.83
CA GLY A 532 -1.54 32.06 16.73
C GLY A 532 -1.17 31.57 15.34
N GLU A 533 -1.78 30.47 14.86
CA GLU A 533 -1.89 30.27 13.41
C GLU A 533 -3.28 30.72 12.96
N GLU A 534 -3.25 31.80 12.18
CA GLU A 534 -4.38 32.50 11.59
C GLU A 534 -5.12 31.59 10.60
N VAL A 535 -6.40 31.90 10.37
CA VAL A 535 -7.23 31.23 9.35
C VAL A 535 -6.57 31.43 7.99
N GLU A 536 -5.94 30.40 7.43
CA GLU A 536 -5.47 30.42 6.04
C GLU A 536 -6.70 30.48 5.10
N TYR A 537 -6.93 31.66 4.52
CA TYR A 537 -7.86 31.84 3.41
C TYR A 537 -7.08 31.78 2.10
N GLU A 538 -7.02 30.61 1.47
CA GLU A 538 -6.68 30.52 0.04
C GLU A 538 -7.70 29.67 -0.74
N THR A 539 -7.84 30.03 -2.01
CA THR A 539 -9.09 30.09 -2.80
C THR A 539 -9.23 29.05 -3.90
N GLU A 540 -10.50 28.94 -4.36
CA GLU A 540 -11.07 28.34 -5.58
C GLU A 540 -11.48 26.85 -5.59
N ALA A 541 -12.78 26.67 -5.88
CA ALA A 541 -13.57 25.45 -6.08
C ALA A 541 -13.78 24.51 -4.87
N ASN A 542 -14.90 24.72 -4.17
CA ASN A 542 -15.61 23.75 -3.31
C ASN A 542 -15.00 23.28 -1.99
N ASP A 543 -13.81 23.72 -1.58
CA ASP A 543 -13.23 23.31 -0.30
C ASP A 543 -13.64 24.19 0.89
N LYS A 544 -14.01 23.54 2.01
CA LYS A 544 -14.30 24.19 3.29
C LYS A 544 -12.99 24.84 3.83
N PRO A 545 -13.06 26.01 4.48
CA PRO A 545 -11.86 26.62 5.08
C PRO A 545 -11.25 25.68 6.13
N LYS A 546 -9.91 25.57 6.16
CA LYS A 546 -9.21 24.78 7.17
C LYS A 546 -9.40 25.45 8.53
N ILE A 547 -10.10 24.79 9.46
CA ILE A 547 -10.29 25.26 10.83
C ILE A 547 -9.63 24.30 11.81
N GLY A 548 -8.98 24.84 12.84
CA GLY A 548 -8.37 24.07 13.91
C GLY A 548 -9.36 23.19 14.70
N ALA A 549 -8.83 22.18 15.42
CA ALA A 549 -9.63 21.18 16.14
C ALA A 549 -10.40 21.72 17.36
N ILE A 550 -10.30 23.02 17.68
CA ILE A 550 -10.90 23.66 18.87
C ILE A 550 -12.42 23.41 18.98
N ARG A 551 -13.12 23.27 17.85
CA ARG A 551 -14.57 23.05 17.78
C ARG A 551 -15.02 21.68 18.31
N TRP A 552 -14.13 20.69 18.30
CA TRP A 552 -14.41 19.34 18.79
C TRP A 552 -13.86 19.10 20.21
N LYS A 553 -12.99 20.00 20.72
CA LYS A 553 -12.35 19.84 22.03
C LYS A 553 -13.34 20.06 23.18
N ALA A 554 -13.30 19.14 24.15
CA ALA A 554 -14.07 19.20 25.39
C ALA A 554 -13.64 20.39 26.29
N PRO A 555 -14.51 20.89 27.18
CA PRO A 555 -14.20 22.02 28.07
C PRO A 555 -12.90 21.84 28.88
N GLU A 556 -12.68 20.66 29.44
CA GLU A 556 -11.48 20.33 30.22
C GLU A 556 -10.21 20.35 29.37
N VAL A 557 -10.27 19.85 28.13
CA VAL A 557 -9.15 19.90 27.18
C VAL A 557 -8.87 21.32 26.74
N LEU A 558 -9.91 22.14 26.55
CA LEU A 558 -9.76 23.58 26.25
C LEU A 558 -9.16 24.38 27.42
N ASN A 559 -9.27 23.88 28.65
CA ASN A 559 -8.60 24.44 29.84
C ASN A 559 -7.14 23.96 30.01
N GLY A 560 -6.64 23.14 29.09
CA GLY A 560 -5.25 22.63 29.11
C GLY A 560 -5.09 21.29 29.81
N GLU A 561 -6.18 20.60 30.19
CA GLU A 561 -6.09 19.24 30.70
C GLU A 561 -5.79 18.24 29.56
N LYS A 562 -5.21 17.09 29.92
CA LYS A 562 -4.93 16.02 28.95
C LYS A 562 -6.25 15.41 28.48
N ALA A 563 -6.35 15.08 27.19
CA ALA A 563 -7.49 14.36 26.65
C ALA A 563 -7.70 13.01 27.37
N THR A 564 -8.96 12.72 27.69
CA THR A 564 -9.40 11.46 28.31
C THR A 564 -10.42 10.73 27.43
N MET A 565 -10.82 9.52 27.80
CA MET A 565 -11.85 8.78 27.07
C MET A 565 -13.19 9.54 27.08
N GLU A 566 -13.49 10.25 28.16
CA GLU A 566 -14.68 11.10 28.29
C GLU A 566 -14.58 12.32 27.35
N ALA A 567 -13.38 12.86 27.14
CA ALA A 567 -13.17 13.93 26.16
C ALA A 567 -13.40 13.43 24.72
N ASP A 568 -13.05 12.18 24.42
CA ASP A 568 -13.40 11.57 23.12
C ASP A 568 -14.92 11.44 22.94
N VAL A 569 -15.67 11.11 24.00
CA VAL A 569 -17.14 11.06 23.93
C VAL A 569 -17.71 12.42 23.55
N TYR A 570 -17.23 13.50 24.18
CA TYR A 570 -17.62 14.87 23.80
C TYR A 570 -17.30 15.16 22.33
N SER A 571 -16.08 14.81 21.90
CA SER A 571 -15.59 15.04 20.53
C SER A 571 -16.41 14.25 19.50
N PHE A 572 -16.84 13.04 19.86
CA PHE A 572 -17.73 12.23 19.05
C PHE A 572 -19.13 12.85 18.94
N GLY A 573 -19.64 13.48 20.00
CA GLY A 573 -20.90 14.25 19.95
C GLY A 573 -20.81 15.42 18.95
N MET A 574 -19.66 16.09 18.88
CA MET A 574 -19.40 17.11 17.87
C MET A 574 -19.32 16.52 16.45
N CYS A 575 -18.81 15.29 16.28
CA CYS A 575 -18.85 14.57 15.00
C CYS A 575 -20.28 14.26 14.54
N ILE A 576 -21.20 13.91 15.47
CA ILE A 576 -22.61 13.70 15.14
C ILE A 576 -23.24 15.00 14.60
N LEU A 577 -22.95 16.14 15.21
CA LEU A 577 -23.42 17.45 14.72
C LEU A 577 -22.79 17.81 13.36
N GLU A 578 -21.51 17.53 13.17
CA GLU A 578 -20.84 17.77 11.91
C GLU A 578 -21.44 16.93 10.78
N ALA A 579 -21.62 15.63 11.01
CA ALA A 579 -22.15 14.69 10.04
C ALA A 579 -23.62 14.96 9.69
N THR A 580 -24.45 15.33 10.67
CA THR A 580 -25.88 15.67 10.45
C THR A 580 -26.07 16.99 9.69
N THR A 581 -25.12 17.92 9.78
CA THR A 581 -25.25 19.26 9.19
C THR A 581 -24.42 19.49 7.93
N GLY A 582 -23.36 18.70 7.75
CA GLY A 582 -22.29 18.97 6.80
C GLY A 582 -21.46 20.22 7.12
N LYS A 583 -21.65 20.83 8.29
CA LYS A 583 -20.99 22.08 8.73
C LYS A 583 -20.17 21.84 9.98
N TYR A 584 -19.15 22.68 10.19
CA TYR A 584 -18.35 22.61 11.41
C TYR A 584 -19.20 22.91 12.66
N PRO A 585 -18.96 22.20 13.78
CA PRO A 585 -19.57 22.55 15.07
C PRO A 585 -19.26 24.01 15.40
N TRP A 586 -20.25 24.79 15.85
CA TRP A 586 -20.14 26.25 16.05
C TRP A 586 -20.00 27.10 14.78
N GLY A 587 -20.03 26.52 13.58
CA GLY A 587 -19.87 27.24 12.32
C GLY A 587 -18.47 27.84 12.15
N ILE A 588 -18.36 28.95 11.41
CA ILE A 588 -17.10 29.63 11.12
C ILE A 588 -17.00 30.89 12.00
N ILE A 589 -16.91 30.70 13.32
CA ILE A 589 -16.72 31.79 14.30
C ILE A 589 -15.31 31.77 14.89
N PRO A 590 -14.70 32.89 15.31
CA PRO A 590 -13.34 32.87 15.84
C PRO A 590 -13.14 31.86 17.00
N ASP A 591 -11.98 31.23 17.07
CA ASP A 591 -11.69 30.20 18.08
C ASP A 591 -11.84 30.71 19.52
N LEU A 592 -11.52 31.98 19.76
CA LEU A 592 -11.74 32.62 21.05
C LEU A 592 -13.24 32.71 21.41
N ALA A 593 -14.12 32.89 20.42
CA ALA A 593 -15.56 32.87 20.62
C ALA A 593 -16.05 31.45 20.93
N VAL A 594 -15.52 30.43 20.25
CA VAL A 594 -15.80 29.01 20.57
C VAL A 594 -15.40 28.72 22.02
N LYS A 595 -14.17 29.04 22.41
CA LYS A 595 -13.68 28.88 23.79
C LYS A 595 -14.57 29.61 24.79
N TYR A 596 -15.01 30.84 24.49
CA TYR A 596 -15.93 31.59 25.35
C TYR A 596 -17.28 30.89 25.52
N HIS A 597 -17.88 30.39 24.43
CA HIS A 597 -19.16 29.69 24.50
C HIS A 597 -19.07 28.37 25.28
N VAL A 598 -18.02 27.59 25.04
CA VAL A 598 -17.81 26.30 25.70
C VAL A 598 -17.46 26.50 27.18
N LEU A 599 -16.45 27.33 27.49
CA LEU A 599 -15.90 27.45 28.85
C LEU A 599 -16.72 28.38 29.75
N LYS A 600 -17.18 29.53 29.23
CA LYS A 600 -17.85 30.57 30.03
C LYS A 600 -19.36 30.47 29.99
N LYS A 601 -19.95 30.17 28.81
CA LYS A 601 -21.40 30.00 28.68
C LYS A 601 -21.87 28.57 28.94
N ARG A 602 -20.96 27.59 28.98
CA ARG A 602 -21.28 26.16 29.15
C ARG A 602 -22.36 25.69 28.18
N ARG A 603 -22.22 26.10 26.92
CA ARG A 603 -23.15 25.76 25.83
C ARG A 603 -22.52 24.76 24.88
N ILE A 604 -23.37 24.02 24.17
CA ILE A 604 -23.03 23.30 22.95
C ILE A 604 -23.64 24.03 21.73
N PRO A 605 -23.25 23.69 20.48
CA PRO A 605 -23.85 24.30 19.29
C PRO A 605 -25.37 24.14 19.29
N GLN A 606 -26.10 25.12 18.75
CA GLN A 606 -27.56 25.03 18.67
C GLN A 606 -28.01 23.83 17.83
N ARG A 607 -29.17 23.27 18.19
CA ARG A 607 -29.78 22.16 17.46
C ARG A 607 -29.92 22.49 15.97
N PRO A 608 -29.31 21.68 15.07
CA PRO A 608 -29.50 21.89 13.64
C PRO A 608 -30.93 21.59 13.18
N LEU A 609 -31.40 22.31 12.17
CA LEU A 609 -32.76 22.19 11.61
C LEU A 609 -33.12 20.76 11.15
N HIS A 610 -32.14 19.98 10.70
CA HIS A 610 -32.33 18.62 10.19
C HIS A 610 -31.96 17.52 11.20
N CYS A 611 -31.62 17.89 12.44
CA CYS A 611 -31.29 16.95 13.51
C CYS A 611 -32.55 16.67 14.34
N SER A 612 -32.91 15.40 14.51
CA SER A 612 -34.09 15.01 15.31
C SER A 612 -33.87 15.34 16.80
N ASP A 613 -34.96 15.43 17.56
CA ASP A 613 -34.88 15.67 19.02
C ASP A 613 -34.13 14.54 19.73
N GLU A 614 -34.30 13.29 19.28
CA GLU A 614 -33.61 12.12 19.83
C GLU A 614 -32.11 12.17 19.56
N ALA A 615 -31.72 12.48 18.32
CA ALA A 615 -30.34 12.63 17.92
C ALA A 615 -29.62 13.77 18.65
N TYR A 616 -30.29 14.92 18.79
CA TYR A 616 -29.72 16.05 19.51
C TYR A 616 -29.67 15.81 21.02
N GLY A 617 -30.69 15.16 21.58
CA GLY A 617 -30.70 14.73 22.99
C GLY A 617 -29.55 13.78 23.32
N LEU A 618 -29.17 12.88 22.39
CA LEU A 618 -27.96 12.07 22.53
C LEU A 618 -26.71 12.95 22.62
N VAL A 619 -26.55 13.93 21.74
CA VAL A 619 -25.41 14.86 21.76
C VAL A 619 -25.35 15.67 23.06
N GLU A 620 -26.48 16.15 23.57
CA GLU A 620 -26.57 16.83 24.87
C GLU A 620 -26.02 15.94 26.00
N GLN A 621 -26.42 14.67 26.02
CA GLN A 621 -25.96 13.71 27.02
C GLN A 621 -24.48 13.36 26.89
N MET A 622 -23.95 13.33 25.68
CA MET A 622 -22.51 13.13 25.41
C MET A 622 -21.66 14.35 25.79
N CYS A 623 -22.27 15.54 25.88
CA CYS A 623 -21.57 16.80 26.12
C CYS A 623 -21.75 17.37 27.53
N PHE A 624 -22.31 16.59 28.46
CA PHE A 624 -22.40 16.93 29.89
C PHE A 624 -21.02 17.11 30.56
N ASN A 625 -21.04 17.39 31.87
CA ASN A 625 -19.82 17.37 32.70
C ASN A 625 -19.11 16.01 32.54
N PRO A 626 -17.76 15.95 32.56
CA PRO A 626 -17.01 14.73 32.26
C PRO A 626 -17.51 13.45 32.96
N CYS A 627 -17.83 13.54 34.26
CA CYS A 627 -18.30 12.40 35.06
C CYS A 627 -19.75 11.96 34.78
N GLU A 628 -20.53 12.79 34.09
CA GLU A 628 -21.95 12.58 33.78
C GLU A 628 -22.19 12.26 32.30
N ARG A 629 -21.14 12.26 31.47
CA ARG A 629 -21.24 11.90 30.05
C ARG A 629 -21.64 10.44 29.91
N LEU A 630 -22.42 10.15 28.86
CA LEU A 630 -22.74 8.77 28.48
C LEU A 630 -21.47 7.95 28.25
N THR A 631 -21.55 6.66 28.62
CA THR A 631 -20.55 5.69 28.20
C THR A 631 -20.73 5.37 26.72
N MET A 632 -19.66 4.93 26.05
CA MET A 632 -19.76 4.52 24.65
C MET A 632 -20.76 3.38 24.42
N ASP A 633 -20.97 2.48 25.39
CA ASP A 633 -22.00 1.44 25.28
C ASP A 633 -23.41 2.02 25.18
N ALA A 634 -23.74 3.01 26.02
CA ALA A 634 -25.05 3.67 25.97
C ALA A 634 -25.21 4.53 24.70
N VAL A 635 -24.12 5.14 24.21
CA VAL A 635 -24.10 5.85 22.91
C VAL A 635 -24.40 4.87 21.77
N ILE A 636 -23.76 3.69 21.76
CA ILE A 636 -23.95 2.66 20.74
C ILE A 636 -25.39 2.13 20.76
N ASP A 637 -25.95 1.86 21.93
CA ASP A 637 -27.34 1.40 22.06
C ASP A 637 -28.33 2.43 21.51
N THR A 638 -28.07 3.72 21.72
CA THR A 638 -28.89 4.81 21.17
C THR A 638 -28.70 4.96 19.66
N LEU A 639 -27.47 4.90 19.14
CA LEU A 639 -27.23 4.96 17.70
C LEU A 639 -27.86 3.78 16.95
N LYS A 640 -27.94 2.61 17.60
CA LYS A 640 -28.57 1.41 17.03
C LYS A 640 -30.09 1.53 16.88
N THR A 641 -30.75 2.45 17.56
CA THR A 641 -32.18 2.73 17.35
C THR A 641 -32.43 3.79 16.28
N LEU A 642 -31.39 4.57 15.94
CA LEU A 642 -31.42 5.57 14.87
C LEU A 642 -31.01 5.00 13.51
N TYR A 643 -30.16 3.96 13.52
CA TYR A 643 -29.88 3.05 12.40
C TYR A 643 -31.00 2.02 12.25
#